data_AF-A0A1A8J2F3-F1
#
_entry.id   AF-A0A1A8J2F3-F1
#
_cell.length_a   1.000
_cell.length_b   1.000
_cell.length_c   1.000
_cell.angle_alpha   90.00
_cell.angle_beta   90.00
_cell.angle_gamma   90.00
#
_symmetry.space_group_name_H-M   'P 1'
#
loop_
_entity.id
_entity.type
_entity.pdbx_description
1 polymer ?
#
loop_
_entity_poly.entity_id
_entity_poly.type
_entity_poly.pdbx_seq_one_letter_code
_entity_poly.pdbx_strand_id
1 'polypeptide(L)'
;MENQEERAAEEQASAAPERGLLHVWRSVGCSHQLYPERVLLSTPVQQVSLGEHHGLLLAQGGQVFSFGELSWKGLSIPVSAPVLEVSLRGKNVVRVAAGGFHCGAIIDQGHVYMWGENTAGQCGGSAANITVSEPSPVSVVDTEVVPPVSVRVVDLACGREHSLALSARNELWAWGSGCQLGLVTTTFPVWKPQKVEHLAGRHVIQVACGAYHSLALVRSLPAQDTNPPKIKEQGQSPRCPAAVRDELFTSDDSHYCPLGVELTEVMTSETSPRRQTPRRRLHPQGMSCGSSPGSAATFPSFSVECSSNSKQTLPVSAESEESTDSESQTDGRSKDHLVSSWRTNKNSDFPDELELQNLLEKLSDHSLESDRTTAAGDADSVSSHTSDDSCVSPAPSSDLLNSSYNDDSASKRQTVSISGSYPSPPVCLEEVRLCLQKERQALQGQKSSSLTNIHQKGKSAASRRRSHPGTPTHGSPQRRRPCVCRPFTSAQTPAAGPDEAGDGLPSLDTEVWSWGRGSEGQLGHGDQLARLQPLCIKPLTGQEVIKVTAGSHHSLALTAQCLVYSWGSNMCGQLGHVNSPVTVPQRVKQPGGLRVWDLSAGQSHSLFLANGDCVQPVLLYCGQQQPPSQQQLSCRSCQSSPTKVESCTVRPSPLPFRIEMGYICSVRSGGQMCAASTDINVQGFVAAIHELASRERGFYCWLSDFKKVFLTPLRKKERVCLALGELRTHLFFSLCETFLHLSILVGRHATSLSYFLHNAQSRDVTSFPLLTHTQHFLDIYKKYCLAVGDFQVMGGFQSLHKASLECMGHQLTLLSQLNLPDQLVSGDVDLVSMFYWPLQQLHHYNRVLLKMAACYDVLTVEYQSLHQGCSQFETLSSFLLRKQKEAESTFVFWKTQSGKANEALQIPQRRVVCESSNRSLILQNSGRFSSHWFILFNDVLVHMQLSTHRVFPLTCLWVKPVTDDSSGLYAIKITCPEESFTLVASTPQEKNKWLRSLNHAVDQVLGGGGQGSSPGVTAMSRTTSYMFTMDERLKDAQYTGSWHAGRVHGRGTMKWPDGRTYKGNFKNGLEDGYGECLIPNKGQDKPDTYQGQWREGKIHGFGKYKYASGEVYEGCFCDGQRHGYGMQSSGKLARTSSSVFIGNWVHDKKEGYGVNDDITRGEKYMGMWQ
;
A
#
# COMPACT_ATOMS: atom_id res chain seq x y z
N MET A 1 -36.35 -15.60 -41.75
CA MET A 1 -35.24 -14.96 -41.01
C MET A 1 -35.52 -15.13 -39.52
N GLU A 2 -35.84 -16.38 -39.11
CA GLU A 2 -36.40 -16.69 -37.78
C GLU A 2 -35.76 -18.00 -37.24
N ASN A 3 -35.67 -19.07 -38.05
CA ASN A 3 -35.03 -20.35 -37.67
C ASN A 3 -33.48 -20.31 -37.56
N GLN A 4 -32.89 -19.18 -37.19
CA GLN A 4 -31.44 -19.03 -37.01
C GLN A 4 -31.04 -18.51 -35.61
N GLU A 5 -31.99 -18.00 -34.82
CA GLU A 5 -31.74 -17.63 -33.42
C GLU A 5 -31.94 -18.83 -32.46
N GLU A 6 -32.90 -19.72 -32.72
CA GLU A 6 -33.14 -20.90 -31.87
C GLU A 6 -31.95 -21.88 -31.85
N ARG A 7 -31.30 -22.14 -33.00
CA ARG A 7 -30.10 -23.01 -33.06
C ARG A 7 -28.91 -22.44 -32.29
N ALA A 8 -28.79 -21.11 -32.19
CA ALA A 8 -27.74 -20.47 -31.39
C ALA A 8 -27.99 -20.62 -29.87
N ALA A 9 -29.21 -20.93 -29.44
CA ALA A 9 -29.54 -21.21 -28.05
C ALA A 9 -29.28 -22.69 -27.66
N GLU A 10 -29.54 -23.64 -28.56
CA GLU A 10 -29.33 -25.07 -28.27
C GLU A 10 -27.85 -25.48 -28.28
N GLU A 11 -27.01 -24.91 -29.15
CA GLU A 11 -25.56 -25.24 -29.17
C GLU A 11 -24.78 -24.69 -27.95
N GLN A 12 -25.38 -23.83 -27.13
CA GLN A 12 -24.77 -23.39 -25.86
C GLN A 12 -25.02 -24.35 -24.68
N ALA A 13 -25.80 -25.42 -24.88
CA ALA A 13 -26.29 -26.28 -23.79
C ALA A 13 -25.34 -27.39 -23.30
N SER A 14 -24.03 -27.38 -23.64
CA SER A 14 -23.08 -28.40 -23.17
C SER A 14 -21.63 -27.92 -22.93
N ALA A 15 -21.34 -26.62 -23.02
CA ALA A 15 -20.00 -26.10 -22.72
C ALA A 15 -19.68 -26.20 -21.22
N ALA A 16 -18.67 -26.99 -20.85
CA ALA A 16 -18.21 -27.09 -19.46
C ALA A 16 -17.62 -25.76 -18.97
N PRO A 17 -17.81 -25.38 -17.69
CA PRO A 17 -17.35 -24.09 -17.18
C PRO A 17 -15.81 -23.99 -17.22
N GLU A 18 -15.29 -23.00 -17.95
CA GLU A 18 -13.83 -22.78 -18.11
C GLU A 18 -13.12 -22.30 -16.83
N ARG A 19 -13.87 -21.98 -15.77
CA ARG A 19 -13.40 -21.35 -14.53
C ARG A 19 -14.20 -21.85 -13.33
N GLY A 20 -13.68 -21.66 -12.13
CA GLY A 20 -14.34 -22.11 -10.90
C GLY A 20 -14.55 -23.63 -10.87
N LEU A 21 -13.63 -24.38 -11.48
CA LEU A 21 -13.60 -25.84 -11.38
C LEU A 21 -13.20 -26.21 -9.95
N LEU A 22 -13.91 -27.17 -9.36
CA LEU A 22 -13.66 -27.60 -8.00
C LEU A 22 -13.19 -29.04 -7.95
N HIS A 23 -12.05 -29.24 -7.30
CA HIS A 23 -11.41 -30.52 -7.10
C HIS A 23 -11.34 -30.81 -5.60
N VAL A 24 -11.84 -31.98 -5.17
CA VAL A 24 -12.00 -32.35 -3.77
C VAL A 24 -11.32 -33.69 -3.50
N TRP A 25 -10.65 -33.82 -2.36
CA TRP A 25 -9.99 -35.07 -1.95
C TRP A 25 -9.93 -35.20 -0.41
N ARG A 26 -9.42 -36.33 0.08
CA ARG A 26 -9.19 -36.58 1.52
C ARG A 26 -7.71 -36.49 1.90
N SER A 27 -7.41 -36.23 3.17
CA SER A 27 -6.06 -36.26 3.77
C SER A 27 -5.44 -37.67 3.79
N VAL A 28 -5.00 -38.12 2.62
CA VAL A 28 -4.37 -39.43 2.35
C VAL A 28 -2.94 -39.20 1.83
N GLY A 29 -2.04 -40.15 2.08
CA GLY A 29 -0.60 -39.98 1.85
C GLY A 29 -0.13 -40.01 0.40
N CYS A 30 1.10 -39.52 0.18
CA CYS A 30 1.73 -39.40 -1.14
C CYS A 30 2.13 -40.74 -1.82
N SER A 31 1.61 -41.88 -1.38
CA SER A 31 2.15 -43.21 -1.72
C SER A 31 1.56 -43.87 -2.96
N HIS A 32 0.38 -43.46 -3.47
CA HIS A 32 -0.12 -43.80 -4.81
C HIS A 32 -1.19 -42.80 -5.29
N GLN A 33 -1.60 -42.90 -6.56
CA GLN A 33 -2.48 -41.94 -7.24
C GLN A 33 -3.79 -41.67 -6.49
N LEU A 34 -3.93 -40.42 -6.01
CA LEU A 34 -5.21 -39.80 -5.65
C LEU A 34 -5.65 -38.95 -6.85
N TYR A 35 -6.70 -39.38 -7.54
CA TYR A 35 -7.40 -38.49 -8.47
C TYR A 35 -8.37 -37.62 -7.64
N PRO A 36 -8.28 -36.27 -7.71
CA PRO A 36 -9.25 -35.41 -7.05
C PRO A 36 -10.64 -35.60 -7.68
N GLU A 37 -11.67 -35.80 -6.86
CA GLU A 37 -13.05 -35.86 -7.35
C GLU A 37 -13.44 -34.46 -7.85
N ARG A 38 -13.69 -34.33 -9.16
CA ARG A 38 -14.12 -33.08 -9.78
C ARG A 38 -15.62 -32.93 -9.58
N VAL A 39 -16.04 -31.82 -9.00
CA VAL A 39 -17.47 -31.47 -8.91
C VAL A 39 -17.98 -31.05 -10.28
N LEU A 40 -19.00 -31.75 -10.78
CA LEU A 40 -19.61 -31.47 -12.08
C LEU A 40 -20.86 -30.60 -11.90
N LEU A 41 -20.66 -29.29 -11.82
CA LEU A 41 -21.72 -28.29 -11.88
C LEU A 41 -21.73 -27.60 -13.25
N SER A 42 -22.92 -27.27 -13.75
CA SER A 42 -23.12 -26.46 -14.95
C SER A 42 -22.83 -24.96 -14.75
N THR A 43 -22.65 -24.54 -13.50
CA THR A 43 -22.30 -23.16 -13.11
C THR A 43 -20.96 -23.17 -12.36
N PRO A 44 -20.09 -22.18 -12.58
CA PRO A 44 -18.76 -22.15 -11.95
C PRO A 44 -18.88 -21.88 -10.45
N VAL A 45 -18.03 -22.54 -9.65
CA VAL A 45 -17.99 -22.37 -8.19
C VAL A 45 -17.19 -21.11 -7.83
N GLN A 46 -17.82 -20.21 -7.07
CA GLN A 46 -17.20 -18.96 -6.59
C GLN A 46 -16.55 -19.14 -5.22
N GLN A 47 -17.19 -19.89 -4.31
CA GLN A 47 -16.64 -20.19 -2.99
C GLN A 47 -16.96 -21.64 -2.59
N VAL A 48 -15.99 -22.29 -1.94
CA VAL A 48 -16.19 -23.56 -1.21
C VAL A 48 -15.93 -23.33 0.28
N SER A 49 -16.68 -24.02 1.13
CA SER A 49 -16.40 -24.15 2.56
C SER A 49 -16.60 -25.60 3.00
N LEU A 50 -15.76 -26.09 3.92
CA LEU A 50 -15.73 -27.50 4.33
C LEU A 50 -15.91 -27.58 5.85
N GLY A 51 -16.86 -28.41 6.28
CA GLY A 51 -17.09 -28.77 7.68
C GLY A 51 -16.31 -30.02 8.08
N GLU A 52 -16.70 -30.68 9.18
CA GLU A 52 -15.97 -31.88 9.64
C GLU A 52 -16.21 -33.11 8.74
N HIS A 53 -17.45 -33.27 8.24
CA HIS A 53 -17.88 -34.38 7.37
C HIS A 53 -18.72 -33.93 6.15
N HIS A 54 -18.94 -32.62 5.99
CA HIS A 54 -19.80 -32.04 4.94
C HIS A 54 -19.12 -30.84 4.27
N GLY A 55 -19.75 -30.29 3.22
CA GLY A 55 -19.29 -29.05 2.59
C GLY A 55 -20.40 -28.26 1.91
N LEU A 56 -20.11 -26.97 1.67
CA LEU A 56 -20.96 -26.02 0.98
C LEU A 56 -20.26 -25.46 -0.26
N LEU A 57 -21.02 -25.33 -1.34
CA LEU A 57 -20.61 -24.70 -2.59
C LEU A 57 -21.48 -23.49 -2.86
N LEU A 58 -20.86 -22.34 -3.12
CA LEU A 58 -21.52 -21.16 -3.68
C LEU A 58 -21.17 -21.08 -5.16
N ALA A 59 -22.17 -21.28 -6.03
CA ALA A 59 -22.02 -21.17 -7.47
C ALA A 59 -22.51 -19.80 -7.99
N GLN A 60 -22.04 -19.43 -9.18
CA GLN A 60 -22.40 -18.16 -9.82
C GLN A 60 -23.91 -17.97 -9.92
N GLY A 61 -24.38 -16.75 -9.60
CA GLY A 61 -25.80 -16.45 -9.45
C GLY A 61 -26.35 -16.68 -8.03
N GLY A 62 -25.47 -16.90 -7.04
CA GLY A 62 -25.85 -16.96 -5.62
C GLY A 62 -26.50 -18.29 -5.21
N GLN A 63 -26.27 -19.37 -5.96
CA GLN A 63 -26.86 -20.69 -5.69
C GLN A 63 -25.99 -21.46 -4.69
N VAL A 64 -26.59 -22.04 -3.66
CA VAL A 64 -25.89 -22.82 -2.62
C VAL A 64 -26.21 -24.30 -2.74
N PHE A 65 -25.17 -25.13 -2.82
CA PHE A 65 -25.27 -26.58 -2.82
C PHE A 65 -24.55 -27.18 -1.60
N SER A 66 -25.08 -28.29 -1.09
CA SER A 66 -24.53 -29.04 0.05
C SER A 66 -24.14 -30.46 -0.35
N PHE A 67 -23.06 -30.98 0.24
CA PHE A 67 -22.57 -32.34 0.01
C PHE A 67 -21.92 -32.94 1.27
N GLY A 68 -21.62 -34.24 1.24
CA GLY A 68 -21.07 -35.00 2.36
C GLY A 68 -22.16 -35.46 3.34
N GLU A 69 -21.76 -35.72 4.58
CA GLU A 69 -22.62 -36.30 5.62
C GLU A 69 -23.37 -35.20 6.41
N LEU A 70 -24.64 -35.00 6.07
CA LEU A 70 -25.53 -34.01 6.67
C LEU A 70 -26.29 -34.64 7.85
N SER A 71 -25.64 -34.76 9.01
CA SER A 71 -26.19 -35.42 10.21
C SER A 71 -27.58 -34.93 10.60
N TRP A 72 -27.83 -33.63 10.48
CA TRP A 72 -29.12 -32.97 10.78
C TRP A 72 -30.24 -33.23 9.76
N LYS A 73 -29.92 -33.77 8.58
CA LYS A 73 -30.89 -34.26 7.58
C LYS A 73 -30.95 -35.80 7.51
N GLY A 74 -29.99 -36.51 8.12
CA GLY A 74 -29.85 -37.96 8.00
C GLY A 74 -29.43 -38.42 6.59
N LEU A 75 -28.78 -37.55 5.82
CA LEU A 75 -28.40 -37.79 4.42
C LEU A 75 -26.89 -37.81 4.23
N SER A 76 -26.40 -38.68 3.35
CA SER A 76 -25.02 -38.65 2.85
C SER A 76 -25.04 -38.43 1.34
N ILE A 77 -24.41 -37.35 0.87
CA ILE A 77 -24.47 -36.86 -0.49
C ILE A 77 -23.08 -36.93 -1.13
N PRO A 78 -22.90 -37.59 -2.30
CA PRO A 78 -21.61 -37.69 -2.97
C PRO A 78 -21.15 -36.33 -3.52
N VAL A 79 -19.83 -36.12 -3.56
CA VAL A 79 -19.23 -34.84 -3.96
C VAL A 79 -19.48 -34.52 -5.44
N SER A 80 -19.53 -35.56 -6.28
CA SER A 80 -19.88 -35.51 -7.71
C SER A 80 -21.33 -35.10 -8.02
N ALA A 81 -22.26 -35.17 -7.07
CA ALA A 81 -23.66 -34.78 -7.25
C ALA A 81 -24.22 -33.99 -6.03
N PRO A 82 -23.75 -32.74 -5.81
CA PRO A 82 -24.14 -31.93 -4.67
C PRO A 82 -25.59 -31.41 -4.80
N VAL A 83 -26.30 -31.28 -3.68
CA VAL A 83 -27.75 -30.97 -3.67
C VAL A 83 -27.99 -29.48 -3.41
N LEU A 84 -28.83 -28.84 -4.23
CA LEU A 84 -29.22 -27.43 -4.10
C LEU A 84 -30.07 -27.20 -2.83
N GLU A 85 -29.69 -26.23 -1.99
CA GLU A 85 -30.47 -25.80 -0.83
C GLU A 85 -31.63 -24.87 -1.28
N VAL A 86 -32.75 -25.49 -1.67
CA VAL A 86 -33.91 -24.82 -2.30
C VAL A 86 -34.44 -23.63 -1.49
N SER A 87 -34.37 -23.68 -0.16
CA SER A 87 -34.82 -22.62 0.76
C SER A 87 -33.99 -21.33 0.69
N LEU A 88 -32.85 -21.34 -0.04
CA LEU A 88 -32.05 -20.17 -0.40
C LEU A 88 -32.28 -19.69 -1.84
N ARG A 89 -33.05 -20.43 -2.67
CA ARG A 89 -33.29 -20.09 -4.09
C ARG A 89 -33.95 -18.71 -4.22
N GLY A 90 -33.41 -17.86 -5.09
CA GLY A 90 -33.89 -16.49 -5.30
C GLY A 90 -33.42 -15.48 -4.25
N LYS A 91 -32.65 -15.90 -3.24
CA LYS A 91 -31.87 -15.01 -2.38
C LYS A 91 -30.45 -14.94 -2.95
N ASN A 92 -29.92 -13.74 -3.16
CA ASN A 92 -28.57 -13.54 -3.68
C ASN A 92 -27.54 -13.86 -2.58
N VAL A 93 -27.17 -15.14 -2.40
CA VAL A 93 -26.10 -15.52 -1.47
C VAL A 93 -24.76 -15.02 -2.01
N VAL A 94 -23.95 -14.42 -1.13
CA VAL A 94 -22.63 -13.85 -1.46
C VAL A 94 -21.47 -14.43 -0.65
N ARG A 95 -21.76 -15.14 0.45
CA ARG A 95 -20.78 -15.92 1.24
C ARG A 95 -21.42 -17.18 1.81
N VAL A 96 -20.62 -18.23 1.95
CA VAL A 96 -20.96 -19.47 2.68
C VAL A 96 -19.88 -19.84 3.70
N ALA A 97 -20.28 -20.47 4.80
CA ALA A 97 -19.37 -20.99 5.82
C ALA A 97 -19.90 -22.33 6.37
N ALA A 98 -19.01 -23.32 6.49
CA ALA A 98 -19.28 -24.61 7.11
C ALA A 98 -18.43 -24.74 8.39
N GLY A 99 -19.04 -25.25 9.46
CA GLY A 99 -18.40 -25.56 10.73
C GLY A 99 -18.38 -27.08 10.97
N GLY A 100 -18.21 -27.51 12.21
CA GLY A 100 -18.17 -28.95 12.53
C GLY A 100 -19.42 -29.70 12.05
N PHE A 101 -20.57 -29.26 12.57
CA PHE A 101 -21.89 -29.88 12.34
C PHE A 101 -22.98 -28.85 11.94
N HIS A 102 -22.58 -27.67 11.47
CA HIS A 102 -23.49 -26.60 11.09
C HIS A 102 -22.98 -25.79 9.90
N CYS A 103 -23.91 -25.11 9.23
CA CYS A 103 -23.76 -24.38 7.99
C CYS A 103 -24.32 -22.97 8.12
N GLY A 104 -23.76 -22.04 7.35
CA GLY A 104 -24.20 -20.66 7.28
C GLY A 104 -24.02 -20.01 5.92
N ALA A 105 -24.88 -19.05 5.60
CA ALA A 105 -24.87 -18.28 4.36
C ALA A 105 -25.22 -16.81 4.62
N ILE A 106 -24.58 -15.88 3.90
CA ILE A 106 -24.86 -14.44 3.95
C ILE A 106 -25.39 -14.00 2.58
N ILE A 107 -26.47 -13.21 2.56
CA ILE A 107 -27.01 -12.62 1.33
C ILE A 107 -26.46 -11.20 1.07
N ASP A 108 -26.63 -10.66 -0.13
CA ASP A 108 -26.19 -9.31 -0.54
C ASP A 108 -26.58 -8.18 0.44
N GLN A 109 -27.78 -8.24 1.02
CA GLN A 109 -28.28 -7.32 2.06
C GLN A 109 -27.54 -7.45 3.40
N GLY A 110 -26.76 -8.52 3.61
CA GLY A 110 -26.01 -8.84 4.83
C GLY A 110 -26.82 -9.52 5.93
N HIS A 111 -27.97 -10.11 5.60
CA HIS A 111 -28.69 -11.00 6.50
C HIS A 111 -28.07 -12.41 6.49
N VAL A 112 -28.03 -13.05 7.66
CA VAL A 112 -27.44 -14.37 7.88
C VAL A 112 -28.52 -15.45 7.89
N TYR A 113 -28.24 -16.59 7.27
CA TYR A 113 -29.03 -17.81 7.35
C TYR A 113 -28.16 -18.95 7.91
N MET A 114 -28.67 -19.69 8.89
CA MET A 114 -27.97 -20.80 9.57
C MET A 114 -28.83 -22.07 9.58
N TRP A 115 -28.18 -23.23 9.45
CA TRP A 115 -28.80 -24.56 9.54
C TRP A 115 -27.79 -25.61 9.97
N GLY A 116 -28.25 -26.75 10.50
CA GLY A 116 -27.37 -27.77 11.06
C GLY A 116 -27.80 -28.31 12.42
N GLU A 117 -26.83 -28.84 13.15
CA GLU A 117 -26.96 -29.13 14.57
C GLU A 117 -26.96 -27.82 15.39
N ASN A 118 -27.81 -27.74 16.40
CA ASN A 118 -28.02 -26.55 17.24
C ASN A 118 -27.99 -26.88 18.75
N THR A 119 -27.42 -28.03 19.11
CA THR A 119 -27.22 -28.52 20.50
C THR A 119 -26.46 -27.54 21.39
N ALA A 120 -25.53 -26.78 20.80
CA ALA A 120 -24.73 -25.75 21.43
C ALA A 120 -25.21 -24.33 21.07
N GLY A 121 -26.41 -24.16 20.50
CA GLY A 121 -26.95 -22.88 20.06
C GLY A 121 -26.25 -22.26 18.84
N GLN A 122 -25.44 -23.04 18.11
CA GLN A 122 -24.57 -22.57 17.02
C GLN A 122 -25.32 -22.19 15.73
N CYS A 123 -26.56 -22.67 15.52
CA CYS A 123 -27.44 -22.12 14.48
C CYS A 123 -28.22 -20.88 14.97
N GLY A 124 -28.15 -20.55 16.26
CA GLY A 124 -28.88 -19.46 16.88
C GLY A 124 -30.39 -19.74 17.06
N GLY A 125 -31.15 -18.67 17.30
CA GLY A 125 -32.61 -18.70 17.36
C GLY A 125 -33.17 -19.01 18.74
N SER A 126 -33.64 -20.25 18.94
CA SER A 126 -34.41 -20.68 20.11
C SER A 126 -34.03 -22.08 20.58
N ALA A 127 -34.00 -22.27 21.90
CA ALA A 127 -33.63 -23.52 22.58
C ALA A 127 -34.55 -24.72 22.28
N ALA A 128 -35.71 -24.49 21.66
CA ALA A 128 -36.64 -25.56 21.26
C ALA A 128 -36.13 -26.39 20.06
N ASN A 129 -35.29 -25.81 19.19
CA ASN A 129 -34.86 -26.45 17.95
C ASN A 129 -33.42 -26.97 18.10
N ILE A 130 -33.29 -28.23 18.54
CA ILE A 130 -32.00 -28.92 18.75
C ILE A 130 -31.28 -29.19 17.41
N THR A 131 -32.03 -29.36 16.33
CA THR A 131 -31.54 -29.39 14.94
C THR A 131 -32.36 -28.42 14.08
N VAL A 132 -31.74 -27.92 13.02
CA VAL A 132 -32.31 -26.98 12.06
C VAL A 132 -32.09 -27.58 10.67
N SER A 133 -33.14 -28.19 10.10
CA SER A 133 -33.05 -28.95 8.85
C SER A 133 -32.86 -28.08 7.60
N GLU A 134 -33.35 -26.84 7.61
CA GLU A 134 -33.32 -25.91 6.47
C GLU A 134 -32.72 -24.53 6.84
N PRO A 135 -32.10 -23.82 5.87
CA PRO A 135 -31.54 -22.47 6.06
C PRO A 135 -32.49 -21.45 6.71
N SER A 136 -32.31 -21.23 8.01
CA SER A 136 -33.17 -20.37 8.85
C SER A 136 -32.56 -18.98 9.09
N PRO A 137 -33.33 -17.88 9.05
CA PRO A 137 -32.77 -16.52 9.20
C PRO A 137 -32.38 -16.22 10.65
N VAL A 138 -31.16 -15.69 10.84
CA VAL A 138 -30.64 -15.26 12.14
C VAL A 138 -30.57 -13.73 12.22
N SER A 139 -31.26 -13.16 13.20
CA SER A 139 -31.31 -11.71 13.42
C SER A 139 -30.11 -11.23 14.24
N VAL A 140 -29.09 -10.69 13.56
CA VAL A 140 -28.02 -9.90 14.20
C VAL A 140 -28.52 -8.46 14.34
N VAL A 141 -28.73 -8.00 15.57
CA VAL A 141 -29.33 -6.69 15.87
C VAL A 141 -28.50 -5.98 16.94
N ASP A 142 -28.16 -4.73 16.67
CA ASP A 142 -27.55 -3.82 17.63
C ASP A 142 -28.65 -3.27 18.55
N THR A 143 -28.61 -3.70 19.82
CA THR A 143 -29.55 -3.30 20.87
C THR A 143 -29.06 -2.13 21.72
N GLU A 144 -27.83 -1.65 21.50
CA GLU A 144 -27.29 -0.45 22.17
C GLU A 144 -27.80 0.82 21.48
N VAL A 145 -28.00 0.76 20.17
CA VAL A 145 -28.66 1.80 19.38
C VAL A 145 -30.18 1.77 19.60
N VAL A 146 -30.79 2.94 19.79
CA VAL A 146 -32.24 3.11 19.94
C VAL A 146 -32.78 4.00 18.80
N PRO A 147 -33.73 3.51 17.97
CA PRO A 147 -34.29 2.15 17.95
C PRO A 147 -33.26 1.10 17.48
N PRO A 148 -33.42 -0.19 17.88
CA PRO A 148 -32.48 -1.25 17.50
C PRO A 148 -32.32 -1.41 15.99
N VAL A 149 -31.08 -1.59 15.52
CA VAL A 149 -30.74 -1.60 14.09
C VAL A 149 -30.23 -2.98 13.68
N SER A 150 -30.75 -3.50 12.55
CA SER A 150 -30.22 -4.73 11.95
C SER A 150 -28.77 -4.52 11.51
N VAL A 151 -27.87 -5.36 11.98
CA VAL A 151 -26.45 -5.31 11.63
C VAL A 151 -26.25 -5.95 10.25
N ARG A 152 -25.59 -5.25 9.34
CA ARG A 152 -25.18 -5.81 8.04
C ARG A 152 -23.94 -6.67 8.25
N VAL A 153 -24.05 -7.98 8.09
CA VAL A 153 -22.91 -8.92 8.14
C VAL A 153 -22.23 -9.00 6.77
N VAL A 154 -20.90 -9.17 6.76
CA VAL A 154 -20.08 -9.26 5.53
C VAL A 154 -19.23 -10.54 5.44
N ASP A 155 -18.91 -11.16 6.58
CA ASP A 155 -18.20 -12.46 6.60
C ASP A 155 -18.63 -13.30 7.81
N LEU A 156 -18.49 -14.61 7.71
CA LEU A 156 -18.93 -15.60 8.71
C LEU A 156 -17.88 -16.71 8.84
N ALA A 157 -17.53 -17.05 10.07
CA ALA A 157 -16.72 -18.23 10.39
C ALA A 157 -17.48 -19.14 11.36
N CYS A 158 -17.39 -20.44 11.12
CA CYS A 158 -18.13 -21.47 11.85
C CYS A 158 -17.13 -22.45 12.48
N GLY A 159 -17.17 -22.61 13.80
CA GLY A 159 -16.39 -23.62 14.52
C GLY A 159 -17.16 -24.93 14.69
N ARG A 160 -16.84 -25.72 15.73
CA ARG A 160 -17.62 -26.93 16.04
C ARG A 160 -18.94 -26.59 16.76
N GLU A 161 -18.84 -25.77 17.80
CA GLU A 161 -19.92 -25.42 18.75
C GLU A 161 -20.25 -23.90 18.79
N HIS A 162 -19.69 -23.12 17.87
CA HIS A 162 -19.84 -21.66 17.83
C HIS A 162 -19.80 -21.10 16.41
N SER A 163 -20.30 -19.89 16.23
CA SER A 163 -20.14 -19.11 14.99
C SER A 163 -19.76 -17.67 15.32
N LEU A 164 -19.00 -17.05 14.43
CA LEU A 164 -18.55 -15.65 14.49
C LEU A 164 -18.94 -14.91 13.21
N ALA A 165 -19.60 -13.77 13.34
CA ALA A 165 -19.97 -12.90 12.23
C ALA A 165 -19.22 -11.56 12.30
N LEU A 166 -18.69 -11.13 11.16
CA LEU A 166 -18.05 -9.83 10.99
C LEU A 166 -19.03 -8.83 10.37
N SER A 167 -19.24 -7.67 11.01
CA SER A 167 -20.13 -6.63 10.50
C SER A 167 -19.47 -5.77 9.43
N ALA A 168 -20.28 -5.09 8.60
CA ALA A 168 -19.82 -4.07 7.65
C ALA A 168 -19.17 -2.84 8.33
N ARG A 169 -19.29 -2.71 9.67
CA ARG A 169 -18.57 -1.71 10.47
C ARG A 169 -17.22 -2.23 10.98
N ASN A 170 -16.86 -3.48 10.68
CA ASN A 170 -15.67 -4.20 11.15
C ASN A 170 -15.72 -4.56 12.65
N GLU A 171 -16.94 -4.72 13.19
CA GLU A 171 -17.23 -5.17 14.56
C GLU A 171 -17.52 -6.68 14.58
N LEU A 172 -17.15 -7.36 15.67
CA LEU A 172 -17.29 -8.80 15.83
C LEU A 172 -18.54 -9.20 16.64
N TRP A 173 -19.26 -10.21 16.17
CA TRP A 173 -20.44 -10.81 16.80
C TRP A 173 -20.27 -12.32 16.96
N ALA A 174 -20.76 -12.89 18.07
CA ALA A 174 -20.57 -14.29 18.44
C ALA A 174 -21.86 -14.93 19.00
N TRP A 175 -22.05 -16.23 18.75
CA TRP A 175 -23.08 -17.06 19.38
C TRP A 175 -22.70 -18.55 19.35
N GLY A 176 -23.42 -19.37 20.11
CA GLY A 176 -23.09 -20.78 20.35
C GLY A 176 -22.72 -21.05 21.80
N SER A 177 -21.71 -21.91 22.05
CA SER A 177 -21.29 -22.29 23.41
C SER A 177 -19.79 -22.06 23.66
N GLY A 178 -19.43 -21.97 24.95
CA GLY A 178 -18.05 -22.03 25.45
C GLY A 178 -17.24 -20.73 25.40
N CYS A 179 -16.01 -20.81 25.93
CA CYS A 179 -15.08 -19.68 25.99
C CYS A 179 -14.68 -19.12 24.61
N GLN A 180 -14.81 -19.93 23.55
CA GLN A 180 -14.62 -19.55 22.15
C GLN A 180 -15.55 -18.42 21.65
N LEU A 181 -16.59 -18.03 22.40
CA LEU A 181 -17.38 -16.85 22.03
C LEU A 181 -16.65 -15.53 22.27
N GLY A 182 -15.66 -15.49 23.19
CA GLY A 182 -14.99 -14.24 23.59
C GLY A 182 -15.86 -13.28 24.41
N LEU A 183 -17.08 -13.72 24.77
CA LEU A 183 -18.09 -12.98 25.50
C LEU A 183 -17.91 -13.13 27.01
N VAL A 184 -18.22 -12.08 27.77
CA VAL A 184 -18.12 -12.07 29.24
C VAL A 184 -19.36 -12.70 29.89
N THR A 185 -19.67 -13.94 29.50
CA THR A 185 -20.82 -14.71 30.00
C THR A 185 -20.38 -16.03 30.63
N THR A 186 -21.07 -16.42 31.71
CA THR A 186 -21.01 -17.76 32.32
C THR A 186 -22.18 -18.64 31.90
N THR A 187 -23.19 -18.08 31.23
CA THR A 187 -24.40 -18.79 30.80
C THR A 187 -24.25 -19.21 29.34
N PHE A 188 -24.35 -20.51 29.10
CA PHE A 188 -24.28 -21.14 27.78
C PHE A 188 -25.43 -22.15 27.60
N PRO A 189 -25.87 -22.42 26.36
CA PRO A 189 -25.47 -21.75 25.13
C PRO A 189 -26.12 -20.37 24.94
N VAL A 190 -25.45 -19.53 24.17
CA VAL A 190 -25.86 -18.18 23.77
C VAL A 190 -26.61 -18.28 22.44
N TRP A 191 -27.95 -18.29 22.50
CA TRP A 191 -28.84 -18.50 21.34
C TRP A 191 -28.99 -17.29 20.40
N LYS A 192 -28.55 -16.11 20.81
CA LYS A 192 -28.66 -14.86 20.03
C LYS A 192 -27.28 -14.24 19.81
N PRO A 193 -26.96 -13.75 18.61
CA PRO A 193 -25.73 -13.01 18.36
C PRO A 193 -25.51 -11.89 19.37
N GLN A 194 -24.35 -11.89 20.04
CA GLN A 194 -23.89 -10.83 20.94
C GLN A 194 -22.59 -10.24 20.42
N LYS A 195 -22.37 -8.95 20.67
CA LYS A 195 -21.18 -8.21 20.24
C LYS A 195 -20.01 -8.49 21.17
N VAL A 196 -18.80 -8.63 20.62
CA VAL A 196 -17.59 -8.98 21.37
C VAL A 196 -16.88 -7.71 21.83
N GLU A 197 -17.35 -7.14 22.94
CA GLU A 197 -16.94 -5.79 23.42
C GLU A 197 -15.44 -5.59 23.63
N HIS A 198 -14.65 -6.64 23.90
CA HIS A 198 -13.19 -6.51 24.00
C HIS A 198 -12.53 -6.07 22.67
N LEU A 199 -13.22 -6.23 21.54
CA LEU A 199 -12.80 -5.75 20.22
C LEU A 199 -13.64 -4.57 19.70
N ALA A 200 -14.54 -4.00 20.51
CA ALA A 200 -15.28 -2.79 20.12
C ALA A 200 -14.34 -1.60 19.89
N GLY A 201 -14.66 -0.76 18.91
CA GLY A 201 -13.80 0.36 18.47
C GLY A 201 -12.51 -0.04 17.73
N ARG A 202 -12.18 -1.34 17.66
CA ARG A 202 -11.11 -1.87 16.81
C ARG A 202 -11.68 -2.27 15.44
N HIS A 203 -10.84 -2.26 14.42
CA HIS A 203 -11.22 -2.61 13.05
C HIS A 203 -10.80 -4.06 12.75
N VAL A 204 -11.73 -5.01 12.87
CA VAL A 204 -11.50 -6.43 12.60
C VAL A 204 -11.54 -6.67 11.08
N ILE A 205 -10.47 -7.21 10.51
CA ILE A 205 -10.28 -7.44 9.07
C ILE A 205 -10.79 -8.83 8.65
N GLN A 206 -10.50 -9.85 9.48
CA GLN A 206 -10.79 -11.25 9.17
C GLN A 206 -11.07 -12.02 10.47
N VAL A 207 -11.92 -13.04 10.40
CA VAL A 207 -12.14 -14.03 11.47
C VAL A 207 -11.75 -15.44 10.99
N ALA A 208 -11.41 -16.31 11.94
CA ALA A 208 -11.30 -17.75 11.71
C ALA A 208 -11.71 -18.51 12.99
N CYS A 209 -12.40 -19.63 12.81
CA CYS A 209 -12.81 -20.52 13.91
C CYS A 209 -12.09 -21.86 13.79
N GLY A 210 -11.51 -22.35 14.88
CA GLY A 210 -11.15 -23.75 15.04
C GLY A 210 -12.32 -24.54 15.64
N ALA A 211 -12.05 -25.74 16.17
CA ALA A 211 -13.12 -26.50 16.82
C ALA A 211 -13.65 -25.79 18.08
N TYR A 212 -12.73 -25.37 18.96
CA TYR A 212 -13.02 -24.80 20.29
C TYR A 212 -12.21 -23.53 20.59
N HIS A 213 -11.72 -22.85 19.55
CA HIS A 213 -10.95 -21.61 19.67
C HIS A 213 -11.19 -20.72 18.45
N SER A 214 -10.82 -19.45 18.56
CA SER A 214 -11.09 -18.44 17.56
C SER A 214 -9.90 -17.51 17.36
N LEU A 215 -9.79 -16.96 16.16
CA LEU A 215 -8.79 -15.97 15.76
C LEU A 215 -9.49 -14.77 15.13
N ALA A 216 -8.98 -13.57 15.38
CA ALA A 216 -9.28 -12.35 14.63
C ALA A 216 -7.98 -11.72 14.13
N LEU A 217 -7.97 -11.31 12.86
CA LEU A 217 -6.98 -10.37 12.32
C LEU A 217 -7.54 -8.96 12.47
N VAL A 218 -6.79 -8.07 13.11
CA VAL A 218 -7.25 -6.73 13.48
C VAL A 218 -6.26 -5.70 12.93
N ARG A 219 -6.75 -4.58 12.39
CA ARG A 219 -5.88 -3.46 12.01
C ARG A 219 -5.32 -2.80 13.27
N SER A 220 -4.01 -2.63 13.32
CA SER A 220 -3.34 -1.89 14.37
C SER A 220 -3.75 -0.40 14.30
N LEU A 221 -3.94 0.23 15.45
CA LEU A 221 -4.08 1.68 15.51
C LEU A 221 -2.69 2.32 15.42
N PRO A 222 -2.53 3.46 14.71
CA PRO A 222 -1.27 4.20 14.75
C PRO A 222 -0.98 4.60 16.20
N ALA A 223 0.26 4.40 16.64
CA ALA A 223 0.66 4.73 18.00
C ALA A 223 0.49 6.24 18.24
N GLN A 224 -0.48 6.61 19.10
CA GLN A 224 -0.61 7.98 19.55
C GLN A 224 0.56 8.30 20.48
N ASP A 225 1.26 9.41 20.24
CA ASP A 225 2.29 9.96 21.13
C ASP A 225 1.68 10.56 22.41
N THR A 226 0.94 9.74 23.17
CA THR A 226 0.40 10.08 24.49
C THR A 226 1.54 10.18 25.51
N ASN A 227 2.23 11.31 25.46
CA ASN A 227 3.09 11.78 26.54
C ASN A 227 2.24 11.81 27.82
N PRO A 228 2.54 10.99 28.86
CA PRO A 228 1.76 11.02 30.09
C PRO A 228 1.90 12.38 30.78
N PRO A 229 0.82 12.93 31.36
CA PRO A 229 0.85 14.26 31.97
C PRO A 229 1.78 14.26 33.18
N LYS A 230 2.91 14.96 33.05
CA LYS A 230 3.90 15.11 34.13
C LYS A 230 3.33 15.95 35.27
N ILE A 231 2.78 15.28 36.29
CA ILE A 231 2.57 15.86 37.61
C ILE A 231 3.94 16.33 38.14
N LYS A 232 3.99 17.59 38.59
CA LYS A 232 5.20 18.17 39.18
C LYS A 232 5.17 17.98 40.69
N GLU A 233 6.16 17.28 41.23
CA GLU A 233 6.57 17.46 42.63
C GLU A 233 8.04 17.87 42.68
N GLN A 234 8.40 18.61 43.73
CA GLN A 234 9.72 19.23 43.90
C GLN A 234 10.52 18.47 44.95
N GLY A 235 11.71 17.98 44.59
CA GLY A 235 12.69 17.38 45.49
C GLY A 235 14.11 17.78 45.07
N GLN A 236 15.00 18.01 46.04
CA GLN A 236 16.34 18.56 45.80
C GLN A 236 17.42 17.48 45.65
N SER A 237 18.59 17.87 45.12
CA SER A 237 19.72 16.99 44.75
C SER A 237 20.86 17.03 45.79
N PRO A 238 21.93 16.18 45.70
CA PRO A 238 23.07 16.53 44.83
C PRO A 238 23.99 15.40 44.24
N ARG A 239 24.38 15.58 42.97
CA ARG A 239 25.74 15.43 42.37
C ARG A 239 26.61 14.12 42.46
N CYS A 240 26.79 13.50 41.29
CA CYS A 240 28.09 13.14 40.63
C CYS A 240 28.98 11.95 41.14
N PRO A 241 29.90 11.40 40.31
CA PRO A 241 29.86 11.14 38.86
C PRO A 241 30.42 9.76 38.36
N ALA A 242 29.92 9.28 37.21
CA ALA A 242 30.54 8.44 36.16
C ALA A 242 31.47 7.22 36.47
N ALA A 243 31.03 6.00 36.08
CA ALA A 243 31.92 4.91 35.57
C ALA A 243 31.19 3.80 34.77
N VAL A 244 31.52 3.71 33.46
CA VAL A 244 31.79 2.51 32.62
C VAL A 244 30.96 1.18 32.72
N ARG A 245 30.46 0.76 31.54
CA ARG A 245 30.10 -0.60 31.02
C ARG A 245 28.71 -1.24 31.23
N ASP A 246 28.15 -1.63 30.09
CA ASP A 246 27.47 -2.89 29.70
C ASP A 246 26.90 -3.81 30.80
N GLU A 247 25.60 -4.10 30.73
CA GLU A 247 25.09 -5.48 30.53
C GLU A 247 23.64 -5.51 29.99
N LEU A 248 23.03 -6.71 29.91
CA LEU A 248 21.85 -7.02 29.09
C LEU A 248 20.54 -6.37 29.58
N PHE A 249 19.67 -6.00 28.63
CA PHE A 249 18.25 -5.74 28.90
C PHE A 249 17.45 -7.05 29.00
N THR A 250 17.19 -7.50 30.22
CA THR A 250 16.01 -8.32 30.54
C THR A 250 14.78 -7.41 30.66
N SER A 251 13.67 -7.76 30.02
CA SER A 251 12.39 -7.02 30.14
C SER A 251 11.57 -7.49 31.35
N ASP A 252 11.06 -6.55 32.14
CA ASP A 252 10.39 -6.80 33.44
C ASP A 252 9.13 -7.68 33.40
N ASP A 253 9.01 -8.55 34.42
CA ASP A 253 7.79 -9.26 34.76
C ASP A 253 6.79 -8.32 35.46
N SER A 254 5.88 -7.75 34.67
CA SER A 254 4.76 -6.94 35.18
C SER A 254 3.61 -7.83 35.66
N HIS A 255 3.72 -8.34 36.89
CA HIS A 255 2.66 -9.09 37.56
C HIS A 255 1.36 -8.27 37.68
N TYR A 256 0.36 -8.57 36.85
CA TYR A 256 -0.98 -8.01 36.96
C TYR A 256 -1.89 -8.96 37.74
N CYS A 257 -2.44 -8.50 38.87
CA CYS A 257 -3.25 -9.32 39.77
C CYS A 257 -4.75 -9.05 39.55
N PRO A 258 -5.57 -10.06 39.17
CA PRO A 258 -7.01 -9.90 39.07
C PRO A 258 -7.66 -9.98 40.47
N LEU A 259 -8.16 -8.86 40.97
CA LEU A 259 -9.00 -8.82 42.16
C LEU A 259 -10.45 -9.23 41.82
N GLY A 260 -11.12 -9.93 42.75
CA GLY A 260 -12.59 -9.85 42.86
C GLY A 260 -13.42 -11.08 42.47
N VAL A 261 -13.10 -12.28 42.98
CA VAL A 261 -14.15 -13.27 43.32
C VAL A 261 -13.81 -13.89 44.67
N GLU A 262 -14.70 -13.73 45.65
CA GLU A 262 -14.60 -14.42 46.94
C GLU A 262 -15.12 -15.85 46.81
N LEU A 263 -14.40 -16.83 47.36
CA LEU A 263 -14.86 -18.21 47.51
C LEU A 263 -14.86 -18.55 49.01
N THR A 264 -16.05 -18.80 49.55
CA THR A 264 -16.26 -19.10 50.98
C THR A 264 -15.69 -20.46 51.35
N GLU A 265 -15.01 -20.52 52.50
CA GLU A 265 -14.34 -21.71 53.01
C GLU A 265 -15.30 -22.83 53.44
N VAL A 266 -14.82 -24.08 53.33
CA VAL A 266 -15.21 -25.17 54.23
C VAL A 266 -13.92 -25.88 54.68
N MET A 267 -13.81 -26.16 55.98
CA MET A 267 -12.64 -26.81 56.62
C MET A 267 -12.54 -28.29 56.19
N THR A 268 -11.44 -29.04 56.33
CA THR A 268 -10.49 -29.28 57.45
C THR A 268 -9.22 -29.95 56.89
N SER A 269 -8.04 -30.05 57.53
CA SER A 269 -7.46 -29.56 58.80
C SER A 269 -5.95 -29.93 58.80
N GLU A 270 -5.12 -29.14 59.50
CA GLU A 270 -3.89 -29.53 60.26
C GLU A 270 -2.82 -30.50 59.65
N THR A 271 -1.51 -30.35 59.87
CA THR A 271 -0.73 -29.44 60.74
C THR A 271 0.64 -29.10 60.13
N SER A 272 1.27 -28.03 60.62
CA SER A 272 2.67 -27.62 60.36
C SER A 272 3.56 -27.97 61.60
N PRO A 273 4.84 -27.53 61.81
CA PRO A 273 5.68 -26.59 61.04
C PRO A 273 7.23 -26.82 61.00
N ARG A 274 7.94 -25.98 60.21
CA ARG A 274 9.35 -25.50 60.42
C ARG A 274 10.49 -26.56 60.33
N ARG A 275 11.76 -26.28 59.97
CA ARG A 275 12.52 -25.02 59.76
C ARG A 275 13.84 -25.29 58.98
N GLN A 276 14.40 -24.24 58.38
CA GLN A 276 15.84 -23.98 58.13
C GLN A 276 16.66 -24.82 57.11
N THR A 277 17.57 -24.09 56.45
CA THR A 277 18.70 -24.53 55.58
C THR A 277 20.02 -24.45 56.41
N PRO A 278 21.26 -24.65 55.89
CA PRO A 278 21.74 -25.00 54.53
C PRO A 278 22.91 -26.05 54.48
N ARG A 279 23.58 -26.16 53.31
CA ARG A 279 24.97 -26.66 53.01
C ARG A 279 25.25 -28.14 52.63
N ARG A 280 25.55 -28.31 51.34
CA ARG A 280 26.72 -28.99 50.68
C ARG A 280 27.42 -30.23 51.30
N ARG A 281 27.56 -31.25 50.43
CA ARG A 281 28.61 -32.31 50.33
C ARG A 281 28.70 -33.38 51.43
N LEU A 282 28.54 -34.66 51.03
CA LEU A 282 29.64 -35.66 50.92
C LEU A 282 29.15 -36.99 50.29
N HIS A 283 30.06 -37.77 49.71
CA HIS A 283 29.88 -39.21 49.39
C HIS A 283 30.54 -40.06 50.49
N PRO A 284 30.13 -41.33 50.66
CA PRO A 284 31.04 -42.45 50.35
C PRO A 284 30.35 -43.65 49.64
N GLN A 285 31.04 -44.80 49.57
CA GLN A 285 30.82 -45.92 48.63
C GLN A 285 30.43 -47.26 49.30
N GLY A 286 29.98 -48.23 48.49
CA GLY A 286 30.05 -49.70 48.67
C GLY A 286 29.46 -50.37 47.41
N MET A 287 30.17 -51.13 46.55
CA MET A 287 30.85 -52.44 46.72
C MET A 287 29.88 -53.58 47.06
N SER A 288 29.89 -54.77 46.42
CA SER A 288 30.60 -55.32 45.21
C SER A 288 29.86 -56.64 44.77
N CYS A 289 30.24 -57.51 43.81
CA CYS A 289 31.40 -57.68 42.92
C CYS A 289 31.07 -58.66 41.74
N GLY A 290 31.95 -58.76 40.72
CA GLY A 290 32.04 -59.88 39.75
C GLY A 290 31.22 -59.78 38.44
N SER A 291 31.66 -60.30 37.29
CA SER A 291 32.94 -60.93 36.90
C SER A 291 33.15 -60.88 35.36
N SER A 292 34.41 -60.85 34.89
CA SER A 292 34.80 -60.90 33.46
C SER A 292 35.98 -61.87 33.24
N PRO A 293 36.17 -62.43 32.02
CA PRO A 293 37.32 -62.04 31.18
C PRO A 293 37.00 -62.03 29.66
N GLY A 294 37.83 -61.54 28.73
CA GLY A 294 39.13 -60.85 28.79
C GLY A 294 39.34 -60.03 27.48
N SER A 295 40.13 -58.96 27.41
CA SER A 295 41.63 -58.88 27.45
C SER A 295 42.28 -59.00 26.06
N ALA A 296 43.32 -58.25 25.67
CA ALA A 296 43.88 -56.96 26.14
C ALA A 296 45.00 -56.48 25.18
N ALA A 297 45.17 -55.16 24.95
CA ALA A 297 46.44 -54.42 24.64
C ALA A 297 46.19 -53.00 24.08
N THR A 298 47.03 -51.96 24.20
CA THR A 298 47.88 -51.43 25.31
C THR A 298 48.08 -49.91 25.08
N PHE A 299 48.24 -49.11 26.15
CA PHE A 299 48.57 -47.65 26.15
C PHE A 299 50.12 -47.41 26.04
N PRO A 300 50.78 -46.21 26.18
CA PRO A 300 50.29 -44.90 26.69
C PRO A 300 50.92 -43.55 26.16
N SER A 301 50.35 -42.43 26.67
CA SER A 301 50.97 -41.14 27.12
C SER A 301 52.13 -40.40 26.42
N PHE A 302 51.83 -39.15 26.01
CA PHE A 302 52.51 -37.84 26.31
C PHE A 302 53.98 -37.47 25.93
N SER A 303 54.09 -36.22 25.43
CA SER A 303 55.13 -35.17 25.64
C SER A 303 56.50 -35.09 24.90
N VAL A 304 56.65 -33.97 24.14
CA VAL A 304 57.76 -32.97 24.14
C VAL A 304 59.06 -33.15 23.27
N GLU A 305 59.22 -32.19 22.33
CA GLU A 305 60.44 -31.52 21.75
C GLU A 305 61.51 -32.16 20.83
N CYS A 306 62.04 -31.27 19.96
CA CYS A 306 63.40 -31.13 19.36
C CYS A 306 64.00 -32.11 18.31
N SER A 307 63.84 -31.73 17.02
CA SER A 307 64.88 -31.49 15.98
C SER A 307 66.12 -32.40 15.76
N SER A 308 66.40 -32.78 14.49
CA SER A 308 67.77 -32.70 13.89
C SER A 308 67.80 -32.87 12.34
N ASN A 309 68.93 -32.48 11.73
CA ASN A 309 69.24 -32.34 10.28
C ASN A 309 69.30 -33.70 9.50
N SER A 310 69.37 -33.81 8.16
CA SER A 310 70.28 -33.07 7.24
C SER A 310 70.11 -33.39 5.73
N LYS A 311 70.51 -32.42 4.87
CA LYS A 311 71.18 -32.51 3.53
C LYS A 311 70.55 -33.39 2.42
N GLN A 312 70.49 -33.00 1.13
CA GLN A 312 70.99 -31.82 0.35
C GLN A 312 70.13 -31.75 -0.97
N THR A 313 70.35 -30.98 -2.07
CA THR A 313 71.53 -30.29 -2.62
C THR A 313 71.19 -28.89 -3.23
N LEU A 314 71.27 -28.71 -4.56
CA LEU A 314 71.31 -27.47 -5.39
C LEU A 314 71.00 -27.88 -6.87
N PRO A 315 70.92 -26.98 -7.89
CA PRO A 315 71.00 -25.50 -7.96
C PRO A 315 69.67 -24.80 -8.39
N VAL A 316 69.41 -23.49 -8.17
CA VAL A 316 69.86 -22.24 -8.89
C VAL A 316 69.40 -22.21 -10.37
N SER A 317 68.83 -21.16 -10.99
CA SER A 317 68.78 -19.67 -10.82
C SER A 317 67.46 -19.10 -11.43
N ALA A 318 67.18 -17.78 -11.56
CA ALA A 318 67.39 -16.53 -10.79
C ALA A 318 67.02 -15.33 -11.72
N GLU A 319 66.36 -14.27 -11.20
CA GLU A 319 66.19 -12.92 -11.81
C GLU A 319 65.50 -12.86 -13.21
N SER A 320 65.12 -11.74 -13.83
CA SER A 320 65.15 -10.28 -13.53
C SER A 320 63.74 -9.68 -13.80
N GLU A 321 63.24 -8.69 -13.06
CA GLU A 321 63.33 -7.23 -13.29
C GLU A 321 62.99 -6.67 -14.69
N GLU A 322 62.26 -5.54 -14.68
CA GLU A 322 62.21 -4.49 -15.72
C GLU A 322 61.62 -4.79 -17.13
N SER A 323 61.15 -3.82 -17.94
CA SER A 323 60.76 -2.39 -17.73
C SER A 323 59.98 -1.87 -18.96
N THR A 324 59.53 -0.60 -18.93
CA THR A 324 59.16 0.25 -20.10
C THR A 324 57.90 -0.17 -20.91
N ASP A 325 56.93 0.73 -21.16
CA ASP A 325 56.87 1.77 -22.21
C ASP A 325 56.84 1.22 -23.65
N SER A 326 56.13 1.79 -24.63
CA SER A 326 55.11 2.85 -24.63
C SER A 326 54.47 2.93 -26.04
N GLU A 327 53.36 3.69 -26.18
CA GLU A 327 52.88 4.24 -27.48
C GLU A 327 52.51 3.20 -28.59
N SER A 328 51.97 3.59 -29.75
CA SER A 328 50.85 4.51 -30.05
C SER A 328 50.26 4.15 -31.43
N GLN A 329 49.23 4.87 -31.89
CA GLN A 329 48.78 4.95 -33.31
C GLN A 329 48.16 3.68 -33.93
N THR A 330 47.28 3.72 -34.95
CA THR A 330 46.27 4.71 -35.42
C THR A 330 45.23 3.98 -36.28
N ASP A 331 44.06 4.58 -36.46
CA ASP A 331 43.06 4.28 -37.50
C ASP A 331 42.40 2.87 -37.51
N GLY A 332 41.19 2.69 -38.05
CA GLY A 332 40.23 3.71 -38.50
C GLY A 332 38.99 3.11 -39.20
N ARG A 333 37.89 3.87 -39.16
CA ARG A 333 36.66 3.73 -39.99
C ARG A 333 35.79 2.46 -39.87
N SER A 334 34.68 2.63 -39.12
CA SER A 334 33.29 2.44 -39.58
C SER A 334 32.84 1.17 -40.31
N LYS A 335 31.81 0.51 -39.74
CA LYS A 335 30.59 0.10 -40.47
C LYS A 335 29.41 -0.04 -39.52
N ASP A 336 28.27 0.52 -39.89
CA ASP A 336 26.97 0.18 -39.29
C ASP A 336 26.56 -1.24 -39.70
N HIS A 337 25.84 -1.96 -38.82
CA HIS A 337 24.79 -2.89 -39.23
C HIS A 337 23.86 -3.23 -38.06
N LEU A 338 22.54 -3.18 -38.29
CA LEU A 338 21.59 -3.90 -37.44
C LEU A 338 21.72 -5.40 -37.71
N VAL A 339 21.81 -6.22 -36.66
CA VAL A 339 21.42 -7.64 -36.70
C VAL A 339 20.75 -8.03 -35.39
N SER A 340 19.58 -8.65 -35.51
CA SER A 340 18.87 -9.34 -34.43
C SER A 340 19.34 -10.79 -34.28
N SER A 341 19.56 -11.27 -33.05
CA SER A 341 19.46 -12.70 -32.76
C SER A 341 19.27 -12.93 -31.26
N TRP A 342 18.28 -13.75 -30.89
CA TRP A 342 18.27 -14.42 -29.59
C TRP A 342 19.14 -15.67 -29.67
N ARG A 343 19.98 -15.91 -28.66
CA ARG A 343 20.56 -17.24 -28.41
C ARG A 343 20.20 -17.69 -27.00
N THR A 344 19.46 -18.79 -26.93
CA THR A 344 19.21 -19.52 -25.68
C THR A 344 20.47 -20.27 -25.27
N ASN A 345 21.18 -19.79 -24.24
CA ASN A 345 22.16 -20.61 -23.55
C ASN A 345 21.49 -21.32 -22.38
N LYS A 346 21.55 -22.65 -22.38
CA LYS A 346 21.45 -23.44 -21.14
C LYS A 346 22.78 -23.31 -20.41
N ASN A 347 22.74 -23.25 -19.09
CA ASN A 347 23.73 -23.84 -18.17
C ASN A 347 23.10 -23.81 -16.77
N SER A 348 23.29 -24.87 -16.00
CA SER A 348 22.67 -25.06 -14.69
C SER A 348 23.54 -25.99 -13.84
N ASP A 349 24.39 -25.39 -13.02
CA ASP A 349 25.33 -26.14 -12.18
C ASP A 349 24.63 -26.58 -10.88
N PHE A 350 24.55 -27.89 -10.67
CA PHE A 350 24.07 -28.54 -9.44
C PHE A 350 25.18 -29.42 -8.86
N PRO A 351 25.53 -29.29 -7.57
CA PRO A 351 26.43 -30.22 -6.89
C PRO A 351 25.64 -31.37 -6.26
N ASP A 352 25.64 -32.55 -6.91
CA ASP A 352 25.81 -33.88 -6.30
C ASP A 352 25.48 -34.98 -7.34
N GLU A 353 26.52 -35.62 -7.88
CA GLU A 353 26.43 -36.44 -9.11
C GLU A 353 25.82 -37.85 -8.88
N LEU A 354 25.65 -38.27 -7.62
CA LEU A 354 25.38 -39.67 -7.25
C LEU A 354 23.90 -40.07 -7.27
N GLU A 355 22.96 -39.12 -7.10
CA GLU A 355 21.53 -39.40 -7.26
C GLU A 355 21.12 -39.49 -8.75
N LEU A 356 21.83 -38.78 -9.63
CA LEU A 356 21.51 -38.71 -11.06
C LEU A 356 21.75 -40.06 -11.78
N GLN A 357 22.82 -40.77 -11.43
CA GLN A 357 23.13 -42.09 -12.01
C GLN A 357 22.03 -43.12 -11.70
N ASN A 358 21.54 -43.17 -10.46
CA ASN A 358 20.44 -44.05 -10.02
C ASN A 358 19.09 -43.76 -10.72
N LEU A 359 18.96 -42.60 -11.36
CA LEU A 359 17.75 -42.17 -12.08
C LEU A 359 17.88 -42.43 -13.58
N LEU A 360 19.07 -42.24 -14.16
CA LEU A 360 19.37 -42.57 -15.56
C LEU A 360 19.31 -44.08 -15.84
N GLU A 361 19.78 -44.91 -14.90
CA GLU A 361 19.77 -46.39 -15.04
C GLU A 361 18.35 -46.99 -15.04
N LYS A 362 17.31 -46.19 -14.72
CA LYS A 362 15.89 -46.57 -14.76
C LYS A 362 15.13 -46.04 -15.98
N LEU A 363 15.81 -45.35 -16.89
CA LEU A 363 15.21 -44.70 -18.06
C LEU A 363 15.83 -45.15 -19.40
N SER A 364 16.72 -46.15 -19.38
CA SER A 364 17.35 -46.71 -20.58
C SER A 364 16.50 -47.78 -21.30
N ASP A 365 15.55 -48.42 -20.62
CA ASP A 365 14.68 -49.42 -21.23
C ASP A 365 13.50 -48.74 -21.96
N HIS A 366 13.47 -48.92 -23.29
CA HIS A 366 12.47 -48.48 -24.29
C HIS A 366 12.73 -47.19 -25.09
N SER A 367 13.79 -47.20 -25.90
CA SER A 367 13.72 -46.81 -27.32
C SER A 367 13.15 -48.00 -28.15
N LEU A 368 12.67 -47.90 -29.40
CA LEU A 368 13.10 -47.15 -30.60
C LEU A 368 11.93 -46.88 -31.58
N GLU A 369 12.05 -45.79 -32.37
CA GLU A 369 11.87 -45.65 -33.85
C GLU A 369 10.71 -46.36 -34.62
N SER A 370 10.18 -45.86 -35.77
CA SER A 370 10.65 -44.83 -36.73
C SER A 370 9.52 -44.17 -37.56
N ASP A 371 9.75 -42.88 -37.89
CA ASP A 371 9.61 -42.17 -39.19
C ASP A 371 8.42 -42.37 -40.19
N ARG A 372 7.98 -41.21 -40.75
CA ARG A 372 7.26 -40.96 -42.04
C ARG A 372 5.72 -40.86 -42.16
N THR A 373 5.35 -40.07 -43.17
CA THR A 373 4.03 -39.52 -43.51
C THR A 373 3.47 -40.10 -44.82
N THR A 374 2.14 -40.25 -44.94
CA THR A 374 1.33 -39.73 -46.08
C THR A 374 -0.19 -39.87 -45.90
N ALA A 375 -0.92 -38.88 -46.42
CA ALA A 375 -2.23 -38.89 -47.11
C ALA A 375 -3.39 -39.84 -46.69
N ALA A 376 -4.54 -39.18 -46.45
CA ALA A 376 -5.91 -39.46 -46.94
C ALA A 376 -6.43 -40.91 -47.17
N GLY A 377 -7.62 -41.19 -46.63
CA GLY A 377 -8.49 -42.30 -47.01
C GLY A 377 -9.84 -42.24 -46.26
N ASP A 378 -10.95 -42.44 -46.96
CA ASP A 378 -12.31 -42.45 -46.40
C ASP A 378 -12.77 -43.86 -45.95
N ALA A 379 -13.88 -43.87 -45.19
CA ALA A 379 -14.91 -44.90 -45.16
C ALA A 379 -14.67 -46.25 -44.41
N ASP A 380 -15.70 -46.64 -43.66
CA ASP A 380 -16.38 -47.95 -43.70
C ASP A 380 -15.67 -49.28 -43.32
N SER A 381 -16.33 -50.30 -42.73
CA SER A 381 -17.67 -50.39 -42.11
C SER A 381 -17.94 -51.78 -41.45
N VAL A 382 -19.10 -51.91 -40.79
CA VAL A 382 -19.91 -53.12 -40.41
C VAL A 382 -19.31 -54.41 -39.79
N SER A 383 -20.13 -54.99 -38.89
CA SER A 383 -20.38 -56.44 -38.67
C SER A 383 -19.31 -57.21 -37.87
N SER A 384 -19.56 -58.42 -37.32
CA SER A 384 -20.72 -59.35 -37.36
C SER A 384 -21.01 -59.88 -35.93
N HIS A 385 -22.26 -60.00 -35.45
CA HIS A 385 -23.15 -61.18 -35.54
C HIS A 385 -22.53 -62.56 -35.27
N THR A 386 -22.91 -63.20 -34.14
CA THR A 386 -23.57 -64.53 -33.96
C THR A 386 -23.71 -64.78 -32.43
N SER A 387 -24.83 -65.19 -31.81
CA SER A 387 -25.90 -66.19 -32.06
C SER A 387 -25.47 -67.64 -31.72
N ASP A 388 -26.14 -68.46 -30.90
CA ASP A 388 -27.25 -68.33 -29.93
C ASP A 388 -26.87 -69.20 -28.67
N ASP A 389 -27.66 -69.80 -27.76
CA ASP A 389 -29.10 -70.04 -27.46
C ASP A 389 -29.15 -70.47 -25.93
N SER A 390 -30.21 -70.73 -25.16
CA SER A 390 -31.67 -70.81 -25.39
C SER A 390 -32.49 -70.57 -24.10
N CYS A 391 -33.76 -70.15 -24.27
CA CYS A 391 -35.04 -70.70 -23.76
C CYS A 391 -35.15 -71.41 -22.36
N VAL A 392 -36.28 -71.43 -21.61
CA VAL A 392 -37.71 -71.09 -21.87
C VAL A 392 -38.35 -70.40 -20.63
N SER A 393 -39.43 -69.62 -20.83
CA SER A 393 -40.29 -69.00 -19.79
C SER A 393 -41.24 -69.99 -19.05
N PRO A 394 -42.09 -69.54 -18.09
CA PRO A 394 -43.42 -69.05 -18.47
C PRO A 394 -43.99 -67.87 -17.62
N ALA A 395 -45.14 -67.36 -18.06
CA ALA A 395 -46.05 -66.43 -17.34
C ALA A 395 -47.35 -67.21 -16.90
N PRO A 396 -48.54 -66.65 -16.57
CA PRO A 396 -48.98 -65.24 -16.41
C PRO A 396 -49.93 -64.94 -15.20
N SER A 397 -50.35 -63.66 -15.09
CA SER A 397 -51.65 -63.07 -14.62
C SER A 397 -52.59 -63.72 -13.57
N SER A 398 -53.23 -62.85 -12.75
CA SER A 398 -54.55 -62.99 -12.04
C SER A 398 -54.67 -64.07 -10.95
N ASP A 399 -55.46 -63.99 -9.85
CA ASP A 399 -56.37 -62.99 -9.22
C ASP A 399 -56.67 -63.51 -7.76
N LEU A 400 -57.39 -62.91 -6.78
CA LEU A 400 -58.20 -61.68 -6.59
C LEU A 400 -58.04 -61.24 -5.08
N LEU A 401 -58.97 -60.88 -4.15
CA LEU A 401 -60.44 -60.66 -4.02
C LEU A 401 -60.72 -59.81 -2.71
N ASN A 402 -61.62 -58.82 -2.74
CA ASN A 402 -62.34 -58.08 -1.64
C ASN A 402 -61.65 -57.72 -0.30
N SER A 403 -61.79 -56.49 0.22
CA SER A 403 -63.05 -55.76 0.54
C SER A 403 -62.79 -54.22 0.57
N SER A 404 -63.68 -53.26 0.29
CA SER A 404 -65.14 -53.05 0.47
C SER A 404 -65.55 -52.82 1.95
N TYR A 405 -66.18 -51.71 2.38
CA TYR A 405 -66.79 -50.51 1.77
C TYR A 405 -66.61 -49.29 2.75
N ASN A 406 -67.10 -48.05 2.59
CA ASN A 406 -68.13 -47.45 1.71
C ASN A 406 -67.88 -45.93 1.44
N ASP A 407 -68.86 -45.28 0.81
CA ASP A 407 -69.12 -43.84 0.53
C ASP A 407 -69.15 -42.89 1.78
N ASP A 408 -69.40 -41.57 1.69
CA ASP A 408 -70.06 -40.76 0.63
C ASP A 408 -69.62 -39.26 0.62
N SER A 409 -70.44 -38.42 -0.02
CA SER A 409 -70.09 -37.16 -0.67
C SER A 409 -70.95 -35.96 -0.25
N ALA A 410 -70.40 -34.76 -0.50
CA ALA A 410 -71.09 -33.50 -0.81
C ALA A 410 -72.28 -32.97 0.05
N SER A 411 -72.00 -31.86 0.76
CA SER A 411 -72.66 -30.53 0.59
C SER A 411 -73.54 -29.90 1.71
N LYS A 412 -73.44 -28.55 1.77
CA LYS A 412 -74.44 -27.52 2.17
C LYS A 412 -74.89 -27.33 3.65
N ARG A 413 -74.62 -26.09 4.12
CA ARG A 413 -75.52 -25.14 4.86
C ARG A 413 -75.88 -25.36 6.35
N GLN A 414 -75.71 -24.26 7.13
CA GLN A 414 -76.66 -23.69 8.14
C GLN A 414 -77.00 -24.50 9.41
N THR A 415 -77.30 -23.94 10.61
CA THR A 415 -77.02 -22.63 11.30
C THR A 415 -77.39 -22.79 12.80
N VAL A 416 -76.93 -21.87 13.71
CA VAL A 416 -77.51 -21.61 15.08
C VAL A 416 -77.28 -22.77 16.10
N SER A 417 -77.18 -22.63 17.45
CA SER A 417 -77.42 -21.58 18.49
C SER A 417 -76.38 -21.72 19.64
N ILE A 418 -75.73 -20.69 20.21
CA ILE A 418 -76.11 -19.62 21.20
C ILE A 418 -75.70 -19.89 22.67
N SER A 419 -75.22 -18.81 23.33
CA SER A 419 -74.92 -18.53 24.76
C SER A 419 -73.44 -18.61 25.17
N GLY A 420 -72.85 -17.68 25.95
CA GLY A 420 -73.24 -16.35 26.48
C GLY A 420 -72.09 -15.81 27.39
N SER A 421 -71.84 -14.53 27.68
CA SER A 421 -72.61 -13.27 27.49
C SER A 421 -71.69 -12.02 27.46
N TYR A 422 -72.23 -10.87 27.00
CA TYR A 422 -71.64 -9.50 26.97
C TYR A 422 -72.06 -8.67 28.23
N PRO A 423 -71.57 -7.44 28.57
CA PRO A 423 -71.27 -6.23 27.73
C PRO A 423 -69.90 -5.52 28.01
N SER A 424 -69.31 -4.58 27.23
CA SER A 424 -69.71 -3.64 26.13
C SER A 424 -70.32 -2.28 26.59
N PRO A 425 -70.30 -1.16 25.80
CA PRO A 425 -69.59 -0.78 24.55
C PRO A 425 -69.04 0.72 24.58
N PRO A 426 -69.12 1.62 23.54
CA PRO A 426 -68.34 1.74 22.28
C PRO A 426 -67.74 3.17 21.98
N VAL A 427 -67.44 3.44 20.68
CA VAL A 427 -67.24 4.73 19.93
C VAL A 427 -65.78 5.23 19.81
N CYS A 428 -65.14 5.53 18.65
CA CYS A 428 -65.42 5.56 17.18
C CYS A 428 -65.47 6.96 16.50
N LEU A 429 -64.88 7.03 15.29
CA LEU A 429 -65.05 8.02 14.20
C LEU A 429 -64.40 9.42 14.29
N GLU A 430 -64.56 10.14 13.17
CA GLU A 430 -63.75 11.27 12.66
C GLU A 430 -64.65 12.52 12.41
N GLU A 431 -64.10 13.58 11.82
CA GLU A 431 -64.78 14.75 11.21
C GLU A 431 -65.23 16.00 12.03
N VAL A 432 -64.92 17.17 11.41
CA VAL A 432 -65.65 18.46 11.38
C VAL A 432 -65.63 19.47 12.57
N ARG A 433 -64.78 20.50 12.38
CA ARG A 433 -64.94 21.99 12.57
C ARG A 433 -65.81 22.59 13.69
N LEU A 434 -65.26 23.62 14.36
CA LEU A 434 -65.78 24.98 14.73
C LEU A 434 -65.11 25.45 16.05
N CYS A 435 -64.86 26.74 16.37
CA CYS A 435 -64.64 27.98 15.59
C CYS A 435 -63.94 29.05 16.47
N LEU A 436 -63.34 30.09 15.87
CA LEU A 436 -63.03 31.47 16.37
C LEU A 436 -62.58 31.67 17.86
N GLN A 437 -61.34 32.09 18.14
CA GLN A 437 -60.81 33.48 18.10
C GLN A 437 -61.19 34.39 19.28
N LYS A 438 -60.22 34.65 20.19
CA LYS A 438 -59.83 35.95 20.83
C LYS A 438 -58.71 35.68 21.87
N GLU A 439 -57.65 36.48 22.11
CA GLU A 439 -57.49 37.94 22.36
C GLU A 439 -58.14 38.43 23.67
N ARG A 440 -57.50 39.23 24.55
CA ARG A 440 -56.15 39.85 24.59
C ARG A 440 -55.90 40.47 26.00
N GLN A 441 -54.84 41.29 26.14
CA GLN A 441 -54.54 42.30 27.18
C GLN A 441 -53.71 41.79 28.39
N ALA A 442 -52.83 42.58 29.03
CA ALA A 442 -52.39 43.98 28.84
C ALA A 442 -50.85 44.11 29.03
N LEU A 443 -50.11 44.99 28.31
CA LEU A 443 -49.51 46.27 28.77
C LEU A 443 -48.54 46.15 29.97
N GLN A 444 -47.40 46.87 30.09
CA GLN A 444 -46.92 48.16 29.55
C GLN A 444 -45.38 48.22 29.76
N GLY A 445 -44.51 48.95 29.04
CA GLY A 445 -44.62 49.66 27.75
C GLY A 445 -43.42 50.63 27.50
N GLN A 446 -43.14 50.94 26.22
CA GLN A 446 -42.39 52.13 25.72
C GLN A 446 -40.88 52.26 26.06
N LYS A 447 -39.98 52.91 25.29
CA LYS A 447 -39.85 53.51 23.93
C LYS A 447 -38.34 53.86 23.77
N SER A 448 -37.71 54.25 22.66
CA SER A 448 -37.82 54.11 21.18
C SER A 448 -36.47 54.68 20.62
N SER A 449 -36.14 54.88 19.35
CA SER A 449 -36.75 54.76 18.00
C SER A 449 -35.56 54.61 17.01
N SER A 450 -35.57 53.88 15.89
CA SER A 450 -36.60 53.56 14.88
C SER A 450 -36.92 54.69 13.89
N LEU A 451 -36.65 54.41 12.60
CA LEU A 451 -37.27 54.85 11.32
C LEU A 451 -36.18 54.71 10.22
N THR A 452 -36.03 53.65 9.43
CA THR A 452 -36.91 52.93 8.46
C THR A 452 -37.28 53.69 7.19
N ASN A 453 -36.98 53.06 6.04
CA ASN A 453 -37.74 53.01 4.76
C ASN A 453 -38.50 54.24 4.25
N ILE A 454 -38.28 54.62 2.98
CA ILE A 454 -39.35 55.17 2.11
C ILE A 454 -38.96 55.10 0.61
N HIS A 455 -39.78 54.40 -0.19
CA HIS A 455 -40.27 54.73 -1.57
C HIS A 455 -39.26 55.11 -2.71
N GLN A 456 -39.58 55.26 -4.01
CA GLN A 456 -40.59 54.71 -4.96
C GLN A 456 -40.43 55.51 -6.30
N LYS A 457 -40.68 54.91 -7.48
CA LYS A 457 -40.55 55.52 -8.85
C LYS A 457 -39.10 55.83 -9.29
N GLY A 458 -38.74 55.90 -10.58
CA GLY A 458 -39.43 55.38 -11.77
C GLY A 458 -39.59 56.38 -12.94
N LYS A 459 -38.94 56.08 -14.08
CA LYS A 459 -39.05 56.70 -15.44
C LYS A 459 -38.35 58.06 -15.67
N SER A 460 -38.01 58.52 -16.89
CA SER A 460 -37.55 57.88 -18.15
C SER A 460 -37.36 58.95 -19.26
N ALA A 461 -36.18 59.08 -19.87
CA ALA A 461 -35.94 59.61 -21.23
C ALA A 461 -34.43 59.56 -21.59
N ALA A 462 -33.97 59.37 -22.83
CA ALA A 462 -34.61 58.70 -23.97
C ALA A 462 -33.54 58.30 -25.01
N SER A 463 -33.44 57.01 -25.34
CA SER A 463 -33.50 56.43 -26.71
C SER A 463 -32.85 55.03 -26.73
N ARG A 464 -33.19 54.00 -27.53
CA ARG A 464 -34.35 53.45 -28.29
C ARG A 464 -33.99 51.94 -28.51
N ARG A 465 -34.84 50.96 -28.86
CA ARG A 465 -36.22 50.92 -29.39
C ARG A 465 -36.88 49.56 -29.02
N ARG A 466 -38.01 49.57 -28.29
CA ARG A 466 -39.09 48.54 -28.25
C ARG A 466 -38.77 47.05 -27.98
N SER A 467 -39.26 46.57 -26.82
CA SER A 467 -40.29 45.52 -26.74
C SER A 467 -41.04 45.63 -25.38
N HIS A 468 -42.24 45.06 -25.26
CA HIS A 468 -43.04 45.02 -24.02
C HIS A 468 -43.62 43.60 -23.82
N PRO A 469 -43.97 43.17 -22.59
CA PRO A 469 -44.22 41.76 -22.26
C PRO A 469 -45.71 41.42 -22.07
N GLY A 470 -46.02 40.14 -21.82
CA GLY A 470 -47.32 39.66 -21.37
C GLY A 470 -47.26 38.32 -20.63
N THR A 471 -48.11 38.18 -19.61
CA THR A 471 -48.49 36.95 -18.88
C THR A 471 -50.03 36.78 -18.99
N PRO A 472 -50.68 35.80 -18.35
CA PRO A 472 -50.46 34.34 -18.39
C PRO A 472 -51.77 33.57 -18.73
N THR A 473 -51.69 32.36 -19.33
CA THR A 473 -52.88 31.48 -19.50
C THR A 473 -52.58 29.98 -19.44
N HIS A 474 -53.61 29.21 -19.03
CA HIS A 474 -53.69 27.75 -18.88
C HIS A 474 -53.18 26.91 -20.09
N GLY A 475 -52.71 25.68 -19.81
CA GLY A 475 -52.41 24.67 -20.85
C GLY A 475 -51.83 23.34 -20.32
N SER A 476 -52.67 22.45 -19.80
CA SER A 476 -52.37 21.02 -19.50
C SER A 476 -52.49 20.14 -20.77
N PRO A 477 -52.05 18.85 -20.84
CA PRO A 477 -51.81 17.92 -19.72
C PRO A 477 -50.62 16.93 -19.84
N GLN A 478 -50.63 15.93 -18.95
CA GLN A 478 -49.71 14.81 -18.78
C GLN A 478 -49.43 13.95 -20.04
N ARG A 479 -48.24 13.32 -20.07
CA ARG A 479 -48.12 11.84 -20.26
C ARG A 479 -46.83 11.31 -19.61
N ARG A 480 -46.88 10.06 -19.10
CA ARG A 480 -45.77 9.34 -18.44
C ARG A 480 -45.15 8.31 -19.37
N ARG A 481 -43.84 8.01 -19.20
CA ARG A 481 -43.15 6.69 -19.27
C ARG A 481 -41.65 6.88 -19.64
N PRO A 482 -40.75 5.92 -19.34
CA PRO A 482 -40.73 5.05 -18.16
C PRO A 482 -39.36 5.10 -17.44
N CYS A 483 -39.30 4.72 -16.16
CA CYS A 483 -38.04 4.45 -15.48
C CYS A 483 -37.54 3.06 -15.86
N VAL A 484 -36.27 2.93 -16.27
CA VAL A 484 -35.60 1.65 -16.49
C VAL A 484 -34.42 1.56 -15.52
N CYS A 485 -34.53 0.70 -14.52
CA CYS A 485 -33.43 0.39 -13.61
C CYS A 485 -32.44 -0.55 -14.31
N ARG A 486 -31.13 -0.33 -14.10
CA ARG A 486 -30.08 -1.32 -14.38
C ARG A 486 -29.53 -1.87 -13.06
N PRO A 487 -29.12 -3.15 -12.98
CA PRO A 487 -28.56 -3.72 -11.75
C PRO A 487 -27.16 -3.15 -11.45
N PHE A 488 -26.80 -3.09 -10.18
CA PHE A 488 -25.41 -2.90 -9.74
C PHE A 488 -24.68 -4.25 -9.75
N THR A 489 -23.46 -4.29 -10.27
CA THR A 489 -22.55 -5.45 -10.18
C THR A 489 -21.74 -5.42 -8.89
N SER A 490 -21.45 -6.59 -8.33
CA SER A 490 -20.92 -6.74 -6.97
C SER A 490 -19.38 -6.83 -6.94
N ALA A 491 -18.71 -5.70 -6.73
CA ALA A 491 -17.32 -5.70 -6.29
C ALA A 491 -17.24 -6.02 -4.79
N GLN A 492 -16.56 -7.10 -4.41
CA GLN A 492 -16.28 -7.46 -3.00
C GLN A 492 -14.79 -7.35 -2.66
N THR A 493 -14.35 -6.13 -2.37
CA THR A 493 -13.32 -5.89 -1.34
C THR A 493 -13.92 -6.11 0.06
N PRO A 494 -13.10 -6.32 1.11
CA PRO A 494 -13.53 -6.15 2.50
C PRO A 494 -14.14 -4.75 2.72
N ALA A 495 -15.13 -4.64 3.59
CA ALA A 495 -16.00 -3.47 3.65
C ALA A 495 -15.27 -2.18 4.04
N ALA A 496 -15.35 -1.16 3.18
CA ALA A 496 -14.83 0.16 3.46
C ALA A 496 -15.60 0.82 4.63
N GLY A 497 -14.92 0.97 5.77
CA GLY A 497 -15.18 2.08 6.67
C GLY A 497 -14.67 3.41 6.07
N PRO A 498 -15.00 4.56 6.68
CA PRO A 498 -14.59 5.86 6.17
C PRO A 498 -13.06 6.06 6.17
N ASP A 499 -12.59 6.95 5.29
CA ASP A 499 -11.18 7.25 5.02
C ASP A 499 -10.32 7.60 6.24
N GLU A 500 -9.06 7.13 6.20
CA GLU A 500 -7.87 8.00 6.41
C GLU A 500 -6.69 7.62 5.48
N ALA A 501 -6.89 6.72 4.50
CA ALA A 501 -5.96 6.44 3.42
C ALA A 501 -6.75 6.26 2.11
N GLY A 502 -6.94 7.37 1.38
CA GLY A 502 -7.74 7.44 0.16
C GLY A 502 -7.06 6.81 -1.07
N ASP A 503 -6.42 5.64 -0.88
CA ASP A 503 -5.70 4.87 -1.91
C ASP A 503 -6.21 3.43 -2.06
N GLY A 504 -7.32 3.07 -1.38
CA GLY A 504 -8.06 1.82 -1.54
C GLY A 504 -7.31 0.52 -1.22
N LEU A 505 -6.07 0.61 -0.70
CA LEU A 505 -5.18 -0.52 -0.50
C LEU A 505 -5.27 -1.08 0.95
N PRO A 506 -5.14 -2.40 1.16
CA PRO A 506 -5.16 -2.99 2.50
C PRO A 506 -4.01 -2.43 3.37
N SER A 507 -4.19 -2.37 4.69
CA SER A 507 -3.12 -1.98 5.63
C SER A 507 -2.27 -3.19 6.01
N LEU A 508 -0.96 -2.99 6.19
CA LEU A 508 -0.03 -4.02 6.69
C LEU A 508 0.10 -3.99 8.22
N ASP A 509 -0.24 -2.86 8.85
CA ASP A 509 -0.17 -2.65 10.29
C ASP A 509 -1.28 -3.44 10.98
N THR A 510 -0.91 -4.61 11.50
CA THR A 510 -1.85 -5.67 11.88
C THR A 510 -1.47 -6.34 13.19
N GLU A 511 -2.50 -6.73 13.94
CA GLU A 511 -2.42 -7.53 15.16
C GLU A 511 -3.23 -8.82 14.98
N VAL A 512 -2.74 -9.94 15.51
CA VAL A 512 -3.51 -11.19 15.61
C VAL A 512 -4.01 -11.34 17.04
N TRP A 513 -5.31 -11.60 17.18
CA TRP A 513 -5.99 -11.82 18.44
C TRP A 513 -6.57 -13.24 18.50
N SER A 514 -6.53 -13.88 19.66
CA SER A 514 -6.99 -15.25 19.86
C SER A 514 -7.70 -15.45 21.21
N TRP A 515 -8.62 -16.40 21.26
CA TRP A 515 -9.35 -16.79 22.49
C TRP A 515 -10.02 -18.17 22.36
N GLY A 516 -10.64 -18.63 23.44
CA GLY A 516 -11.24 -19.96 23.56
C GLY A 516 -10.36 -20.96 24.32
N ARG A 517 -10.44 -22.24 23.95
CA ARG A 517 -9.70 -23.33 24.61
C ARG A 517 -8.22 -23.30 24.21
N GLY A 518 -7.33 -23.39 25.20
CA GLY A 518 -5.88 -23.34 25.01
C GLY A 518 -5.11 -24.64 25.19
N SER A 519 -5.77 -25.78 25.45
CA SER A 519 -5.10 -27.00 25.95
C SER A 519 -3.96 -27.54 25.09
N GLU A 520 -3.95 -27.28 23.78
CA GLU A 520 -2.89 -27.73 22.86
C GLU A 520 -1.87 -26.62 22.52
N GLY A 521 -1.99 -25.45 23.14
CA GLY A 521 -1.23 -24.24 22.83
C GLY A 521 -1.79 -23.41 21.66
N GLN A 522 -2.97 -23.75 21.13
CA GLN A 522 -3.53 -23.20 19.89
C GLN A 522 -3.84 -21.69 19.91
N LEU A 523 -3.74 -21.04 21.07
CA LEU A 523 -3.93 -19.59 21.23
C LEU A 523 -2.65 -18.78 21.02
N GLY A 524 -1.46 -19.37 21.19
CA GLY A 524 -0.19 -18.71 20.83
C GLY A 524 0.41 -17.77 21.88
N HIS A 525 -0.06 -17.81 23.13
CA HIS A 525 0.37 -16.87 24.20
C HIS A 525 1.60 -17.32 25.01
N GLY A 526 2.14 -18.52 24.76
CA GLY A 526 3.21 -19.15 25.55
C GLY A 526 2.74 -20.23 26.51
N ASP A 527 1.45 -20.25 26.84
CA ASP A 527 0.80 -21.19 27.76
C ASP A 527 -0.26 -22.08 27.08
N GLN A 528 -0.92 -22.92 27.88
CA GLN A 528 -2.04 -23.78 27.48
C GLN A 528 -3.39 -23.34 28.13
N LEU A 529 -3.47 -22.12 28.65
CA LEU A 529 -4.63 -21.64 29.39
C LEU A 529 -5.76 -21.23 28.44
N ALA A 530 -7.00 -21.55 28.79
CA ALA A 530 -8.17 -21.02 28.09
C ALA A 530 -8.30 -19.51 28.33
N ARG A 531 -8.76 -18.77 27.32
CA ARG A 531 -8.98 -17.32 27.39
C ARG A 531 -10.46 -17.03 27.10
N LEU A 532 -11.16 -16.42 28.06
CA LEU A 532 -12.59 -16.10 27.96
C LEU A 532 -12.87 -14.84 27.11
N GLN A 533 -11.85 -14.05 26.84
CA GLN A 533 -11.90 -12.81 26.05
C GLN A 533 -10.76 -12.82 25.02
N PRO A 534 -10.90 -12.15 23.86
CA PRO A 534 -9.83 -11.90 22.91
C PRO A 534 -8.55 -11.37 23.56
N LEU A 535 -7.40 -11.94 23.20
CA LEU A 535 -6.08 -11.47 23.64
C LEU A 535 -5.10 -11.37 22.46
N CYS A 536 -4.30 -10.30 22.42
CA CYS A 536 -3.30 -10.08 21.37
C CYS A 536 -2.13 -11.09 21.47
N ILE A 537 -1.79 -11.71 20.35
CA ILE A 537 -0.60 -12.56 20.18
C ILE A 537 0.62 -11.65 19.96
N LYS A 538 1.21 -11.13 21.05
CA LYS A 538 2.38 -10.24 21.03
C LYS A 538 3.51 -10.69 20.07
N PRO A 539 3.88 -11.99 19.95
CA PRO A 539 4.91 -12.44 19.00
C PRO A 539 4.64 -12.14 17.51
N LEU A 540 3.38 -11.92 17.11
CA LEU A 540 2.98 -11.61 15.73
C LEU A 540 2.79 -10.10 15.49
N THR A 541 2.89 -9.26 16.52
CA THR A 541 2.79 -7.80 16.38
C THR A 541 3.92 -7.28 15.50
N GLY A 542 3.59 -6.51 14.46
CA GLY A 542 4.57 -5.97 13.51
C GLY A 542 5.17 -6.99 12.52
N GLN A 543 4.62 -8.21 12.42
CA GLN A 543 5.03 -9.19 11.39
C GLN A 543 4.31 -8.98 10.04
N GLU A 544 3.36 -8.03 9.96
CA GLU A 544 2.54 -7.74 8.77
C GLU A 544 1.71 -8.95 8.32
N VAL A 545 0.84 -9.44 9.21
CA VAL A 545 -0.02 -10.60 8.97
C VAL A 545 -1.20 -10.22 8.07
N ILE A 546 -1.41 -10.96 6.98
CA ILE A 546 -2.46 -10.70 6.00
C ILE A 546 -3.57 -11.76 5.98
N LYS A 547 -3.34 -12.95 6.56
CA LYS A 547 -4.36 -13.98 6.69
C LYS A 547 -4.13 -14.84 7.93
N VAL A 548 -5.21 -15.23 8.60
CA VAL A 548 -5.21 -16.23 9.68
C VAL A 548 -6.12 -17.41 9.34
N THR A 549 -5.77 -18.61 9.80
CA THR A 549 -6.61 -19.82 9.66
C THR A 549 -6.50 -20.66 10.92
N ALA A 550 -7.58 -21.33 11.32
CA ALA A 550 -7.58 -22.27 12.44
C ALA A 550 -8.05 -23.65 11.95
N GLY A 551 -7.35 -24.69 12.38
CA GLY A 551 -7.80 -26.08 12.30
C GLY A 551 -8.48 -26.52 13.60
N SER A 552 -8.75 -27.82 13.79
CA SER A 552 -9.43 -28.28 15.01
C SER A 552 -8.67 -27.94 16.30
N HIS A 553 -7.34 -28.08 16.28
CA HIS A 553 -6.47 -27.94 17.46
C HIS A 553 -5.17 -27.16 17.18
N HIS A 554 -5.12 -26.42 16.07
CA HIS A 554 -3.95 -25.64 15.68
C HIS A 554 -4.35 -24.36 14.93
N SER A 555 -3.39 -23.46 14.77
CA SER A 555 -3.57 -22.12 14.20
C SER A 555 -2.39 -21.78 13.29
N LEU A 556 -2.68 -21.09 12.18
CA LEU A 556 -1.70 -20.60 11.21
C LEU A 556 -1.90 -19.11 10.93
N ALA A 557 -0.81 -18.42 10.60
CA ALA A 557 -0.81 -17.05 10.09
C ALA A 557 0.12 -16.89 8.88
N LEU A 558 -0.29 -16.09 7.90
CA LEU A 558 0.47 -15.72 6.71
C LEU A 558 0.86 -14.24 6.77
N THR A 559 2.12 -13.90 6.51
CA THR A 559 2.57 -12.51 6.38
C THR A 559 2.63 -12.05 4.93
N ALA A 560 2.61 -10.72 4.72
CA ALA A 560 2.81 -10.10 3.41
C ALA A 560 4.14 -10.49 2.75
N GLN A 561 5.17 -10.82 3.52
CA GLN A 561 6.46 -11.31 3.01
C GLN A 561 6.47 -12.84 2.77
N CYS A 562 5.29 -13.44 2.55
CA CYS A 562 5.10 -14.85 2.22
C CYS A 562 5.61 -15.83 3.31
N LEU A 563 5.69 -15.38 4.56
CA LEU A 563 6.12 -16.20 5.69
C LEU A 563 4.92 -16.83 6.39
N VAL A 564 5.07 -18.08 6.82
CA VAL A 564 4.02 -18.83 7.52
C VAL A 564 4.46 -19.07 8.96
N TYR A 565 3.55 -18.77 9.90
CA TYR A 565 3.69 -19.08 11.32
C TYR A 565 2.64 -20.10 11.74
N SER A 566 3.00 -21.02 12.63
CA SER A 566 2.18 -22.16 13.06
C SER A 566 2.31 -22.38 14.57
N TRP A 567 1.19 -22.74 15.23
CA TRP A 567 1.15 -23.07 16.66
C TRP A 567 -0.05 -23.95 17.03
N GLY A 568 -0.01 -24.57 18.21
CA GLY A 568 -0.99 -25.53 18.72
C GLY A 568 -0.51 -26.99 18.71
N SER A 569 -1.45 -27.91 18.51
CA SER A 569 -1.18 -29.35 18.41
C SER A 569 -0.34 -29.68 17.18
N ASN A 570 0.67 -30.52 17.37
CA ASN A 570 1.51 -31.05 16.30
C ASN A 570 1.60 -32.59 16.32
N MET A 571 0.60 -33.26 16.91
CA MET A 571 0.59 -34.72 17.09
C MET A 571 0.71 -35.51 15.76
N CYS A 572 0.35 -34.89 14.64
CA CYS A 572 0.39 -35.49 13.30
C CYS A 572 1.37 -34.74 12.36
N GLY A 573 2.21 -33.83 12.86
CA GLY A 573 3.10 -33.00 12.04
C GLY A 573 2.42 -31.82 11.32
N GLN A 574 1.18 -31.50 11.66
CA GLN A 574 0.36 -30.47 10.98
C GLN A 574 0.91 -29.04 11.06
N LEU A 575 1.90 -28.76 11.92
CA LEU A 575 2.56 -27.46 11.97
C LEU A 575 3.73 -27.33 10.98
N GLY A 576 4.13 -28.39 10.27
CA GLY A 576 5.22 -28.32 9.29
C GLY A 576 6.63 -28.19 9.89
N HIS A 577 6.78 -28.51 11.17
CA HIS A 577 8.04 -28.56 11.90
C HIS A 577 8.01 -29.63 13.00
N VAL A 578 9.15 -29.97 13.62
CA VAL A 578 9.27 -31.10 14.57
C VAL A 578 8.84 -30.80 16.02
N ASN A 579 8.68 -29.53 16.40
CA ASN A 579 8.42 -29.13 17.80
C ASN A 579 6.95 -29.43 18.21
N SER A 580 6.71 -29.91 19.44
CA SER A 580 5.37 -30.23 19.93
C SER A 580 5.28 -30.24 21.48
N PRO A 581 4.19 -29.74 22.10
CA PRO A 581 3.24 -28.77 21.53
C PRO A 581 3.93 -27.42 21.29
N VAL A 582 3.35 -26.54 20.49
CA VAL A 582 3.91 -25.21 20.22
C VAL A 582 2.95 -24.14 20.71
N THR A 583 3.23 -23.59 21.90
CA THR A 583 2.40 -22.57 22.57
C THR A 583 2.69 -21.14 22.11
N VAL A 584 3.71 -20.92 21.28
CA VAL A 584 4.15 -19.62 20.73
C VAL A 584 4.27 -19.75 19.20
N PRO A 585 3.76 -18.83 18.37
CA PRO A 585 3.89 -18.88 16.91
C PRO A 585 5.33 -19.09 16.43
N GLN A 586 5.58 -20.21 15.74
CA GLN A 586 6.90 -20.53 15.17
C GLN A 586 6.84 -20.47 13.64
N ARG A 587 7.92 -19.97 13.00
CA ARG A 587 8.01 -19.86 11.54
C ARG A 587 8.26 -21.21 10.89
N VAL A 588 7.39 -21.61 9.97
CA VAL A 588 7.54 -22.82 9.15
C VAL A 588 8.71 -22.65 8.18
N LYS A 589 9.57 -23.67 8.08
CA LYS A 589 10.65 -23.72 7.08
C LYS A 589 10.09 -24.26 5.75
N GLN A 590 9.87 -23.37 4.79
CA GLN A 590 9.37 -23.73 3.47
C GLN A 590 10.47 -24.43 2.63
N PRO A 591 10.13 -25.47 1.85
CA PRO A 591 11.07 -26.10 0.92
C PRO A 591 11.43 -25.15 -0.23
N GLY A 592 12.66 -25.26 -0.76
CA GLY A 592 13.11 -24.58 -1.99
C GLY A 592 13.05 -23.05 -2.01
N GLY A 593 12.81 -22.37 -0.87
CA GLY A 593 12.54 -20.93 -0.84
C GLY A 593 11.18 -20.51 -1.41
N LEU A 594 10.25 -21.47 -1.61
CA LEU A 594 8.93 -21.24 -2.16
C LEU A 594 8.13 -20.21 -1.34
N ARG A 595 7.48 -19.27 -2.03
CA ARG A 595 6.74 -18.15 -1.42
C ARG A 595 5.26 -18.49 -1.30
N VAL A 596 4.79 -18.76 -0.07
CA VAL A 596 3.38 -19.07 0.24
C VAL A 596 2.52 -17.81 0.15
N TRP A 597 1.30 -17.94 -0.37
CA TRP A 597 0.34 -16.85 -0.56
C TRP A 597 -1.13 -17.20 -0.26
N ASP A 598 -1.50 -18.49 -0.13
CA ASP A 598 -2.76 -18.91 0.51
C ASP A 598 -2.49 -20.03 1.54
N LEU A 599 -3.34 -20.11 2.56
CA LEU A 599 -3.31 -21.07 3.66
C LEU A 599 -4.67 -21.72 3.88
N SER A 600 -4.65 -22.98 4.32
CA SER A 600 -5.81 -23.66 4.89
C SER A 600 -5.40 -24.71 5.93
N ALA A 601 -6.25 -24.90 6.95
CA ALA A 601 -6.00 -25.78 8.09
C ALA A 601 -7.18 -26.76 8.26
N GLY A 602 -6.89 -28.06 8.38
CA GLY A 602 -7.88 -29.12 8.60
C GLY A 602 -7.92 -29.59 10.05
N GLN A 603 -8.39 -30.83 10.26
CA GLN A 603 -8.37 -31.46 11.59
C GLN A 603 -6.94 -31.79 12.03
N SER A 604 -6.21 -32.51 11.18
CA SER A 604 -4.88 -33.08 11.46
C SER A 604 -3.84 -32.73 10.40
N HIS A 605 -4.10 -31.72 9.56
CA HIS A 605 -3.26 -31.33 8.43
C HIS A 605 -3.34 -29.84 8.09
N SER A 606 -2.35 -29.36 7.33
CA SER A 606 -2.27 -28.01 6.77
C SER A 606 -1.96 -28.04 5.28
N LEU A 607 -2.55 -27.12 4.53
CA LEU A 607 -2.28 -26.84 3.12
C LEU A 607 -1.66 -25.46 2.96
N PHE A 608 -0.63 -25.37 2.12
CA PHE A 608 0.04 -24.13 1.77
C PHE A 608 0.08 -23.98 0.25
N LEU A 609 -0.42 -22.87 -0.27
CA LEU A 609 -0.39 -22.57 -1.70
C LEU A 609 0.73 -21.54 -1.96
N ALA A 610 1.68 -21.89 -2.82
CA ALA A 610 2.88 -21.10 -3.08
C ALA A 610 3.01 -20.68 -4.55
N ASN A 611 3.92 -19.73 -4.83
CA ASN A 611 4.37 -19.44 -6.19
C ASN A 611 5.22 -20.62 -6.69
N GLY A 612 4.98 -21.10 -7.92
CA GLY A 612 5.87 -22.00 -8.65
C GLY A 612 6.65 -21.28 -9.75
N ASP A 613 7.65 -21.96 -10.31
CA ASP A 613 8.66 -21.38 -11.21
C ASP A 613 8.06 -20.93 -12.56
N CYS A 614 7.10 -21.70 -13.08
CA CYS A 614 6.40 -21.44 -14.35
C CYS A 614 5.08 -20.68 -14.17
N VAL A 615 4.98 -19.77 -13.18
CA VAL A 615 3.78 -18.98 -12.80
C VAL A 615 2.61 -19.82 -12.23
N GLN A 616 2.49 -21.08 -12.60
CA GLN A 616 1.55 -22.03 -11.98
C GLN A 616 1.79 -22.13 -10.45
N PRO A 617 0.73 -22.11 -9.63
CA PRO A 617 0.85 -22.20 -8.18
C PRO A 617 1.17 -23.63 -7.70
N VAL A 618 1.88 -23.73 -6.59
CA VAL A 618 2.35 -24.97 -5.99
C VAL A 618 1.56 -25.29 -4.73
N LEU A 619 0.95 -26.48 -4.66
CA LEU A 619 0.32 -26.97 -3.44
C LEU A 619 1.28 -27.83 -2.60
N LEU A 620 1.44 -27.46 -1.33
CA LEU A 620 2.22 -28.17 -0.31
C LEU A 620 1.30 -28.72 0.78
N TYR A 621 1.70 -29.84 1.39
CA TYR A 621 0.97 -30.57 2.43
C TYR A 621 1.86 -30.86 3.65
N CYS A 622 1.33 -30.74 4.86
CA CYS A 622 1.86 -31.41 6.06
C CYS A 622 0.72 -31.91 6.95
N GLY A 623 0.98 -32.94 7.77
CA GLY A 623 -0.04 -33.56 8.64
C GLY A 623 -0.17 -35.07 8.51
N GLN A 624 -1.24 -35.59 9.13
CA GLN A 624 -1.64 -37.00 9.14
C GLN A 624 -1.83 -37.52 7.70
N GLN A 625 -1.44 -38.75 7.43
CA GLN A 625 -1.75 -39.45 6.18
C GLN A 625 -2.51 -40.73 6.52
N GLN A 626 -3.76 -40.87 6.08
CA GLN A 626 -4.45 -42.16 6.21
C GLN A 626 -3.75 -43.25 5.38
N PRO A 627 -3.62 -44.48 5.91
CA PRO A 627 -3.28 -45.66 5.11
C PRO A 627 -4.48 -46.08 4.25
N PRO A 628 -4.27 -46.73 3.09
CA PRO A 628 -5.37 -47.21 2.25
C PRO A 628 -6.19 -48.27 2.99
N SER A 629 -7.50 -48.02 3.14
CA SER A 629 -8.42 -48.94 3.79
C SER A 629 -8.73 -50.13 2.89
N GLN A 630 -8.18 -51.30 3.22
CA GLN A 630 -8.78 -52.57 2.82
C GLN A 630 -10.21 -52.69 3.39
N GLN A 631 -11.02 -53.53 2.75
CA GLN A 631 -12.48 -53.56 2.95
C GLN A 631 -12.92 -53.89 4.38
N GLN A 632 -14.13 -53.45 4.71
CA GLN A 632 -14.75 -53.62 6.02
C GLN A 632 -14.79 -55.09 6.46
N LEU A 633 -14.18 -55.40 7.60
CA LEU A 633 -14.55 -56.54 8.43
C LEU A 633 -14.65 -56.08 9.89
N SER A 634 -15.66 -56.59 10.59
CA SER A 634 -16.13 -56.03 11.86
C SER A 634 -15.26 -56.38 13.05
N CYS A 635 -14.95 -55.39 13.89
CA CYS A 635 -14.75 -55.59 15.33
C CYS A 635 -15.27 -54.38 16.12
N ARG A 636 -16.18 -54.63 17.08
CA ARG A 636 -16.48 -53.68 18.16
C ARG A 636 -15.43 -53.85 19.27
N SER A 637 -15.27 -52.80 20.08
CA SER A 637 -14.38 -52.70 21.26
C SER A 637 -12.88 -52.92 21.01
N CYS A 638 -12.10 -51.85 21.18
CA CYS A 638 -10.66 -51.89 21.43
C CYS A 638 -10.32 -50.91 22.57
N GLN A 639 -9.93 -51.43 23.74
CA GLN A 639 -9.22 -50.64 24.74
C GLN A 639 -7.70 -50.78 24.50
N SER A 640 -6.95 -49.70 24.74
CA SER A 640 -5.50 -49.68 25.02
C SER A 640 -4.54 -50.52 24.15
N SER A 641 -3.89 -49.90 23.15
CA SER A 641 -2.43 -50.01 22.93
C SER A 641 -1.95 -49.05 21.81
N PRO A 642 -0.85 -48.27 22.00
CA PRO A 642 -0.43 -47.24 21.03
C PRO A 642 0.82 -47.65 20.21
N THR A 643 0.70 -48.61 19.30
CA THR A 643 1.83 -49.09 18.46
C THR A 643 1.52 -49.31 16.98
N LYS A 644 0.60 -48.52 16.41
CA LYS A 644 0.59 -48.23 14.96
C LYS A 644 1.18 -46.84 14.73
N VAL A 645 2.31 -46.75 14.05
CA VAL A 645 2.89 -45.49 13.60
C VAL A 645 2.06 -44.98 12.43
N GLU A 646 1.23 -43.97 12.67
CA GLU A 646 0.53 -43.28 11.59
C GLU A 646 1.54 -42.52 10.73
N SER A 647 1.51 -42.74 9.43
CA SER A 647 2.29 -41.98 8.45
C SER A 647 1.96 -40.49 8.57
N CYS A 648 2.95 -39.66 8.91
CA CYS A 648 2.77 -38.23 9.13
C CYS A 648 3.82 -37.42 8.37
N THR A 649 3.37 -36.45 7.58
CA THR A 649 4.22 -35.54 6.81
C THR A 649 4.61 -34.35 7.69
N VAL A 650 5.77 -34.41 8.34
CA VAL A 650 6.19 -33.39 9.34
C VAL A 650 6.80 -32.11 8.72
N ARG A 651 7.30 -32.16 7.47
CA ARG A 651 7.76 -30.98 6.72
C ARG A 651 6.83 -30.76 5.53
N PRO A 652 6.46 -29.52 5.15
CA PRO A 652 5.63 -29.27 3.97
C PRO A 652 6.25 -29.89 2.72
N SER A 653 5.55 -30.84 2.09
CA SER A 653 5.97 -31.53 0.87
C SER A 653 5.03 -31.22 -0.29
N PRO A 654 5.52 -31.13 -1.53
CA PRO A 654 4.66 -30.91 -2.69
C PRO A 654 3.78 -32.14 -2.99
N LEU A 655 2.51 -31.90 -3.30
CA LEU A 655 1.61 -32.97 -3.75
C LEU A 655 1.91 -33.33 -5.23
N PRO A 656 1.83 -34.61 -5.64
CA PRO A 656 2.31 -35.07 -6.94
C PRO A 656 1.39 -34.69 -8.11
N PHE A 657 0.07 -34.61 -7.92
CA PHE A 657 -0.94 -34.39 -8.95
C PHE A 657 -1.02 -32.94 -9.50
N ARG A 658 0.06 -32.16 -9.43
CA ARG A 658 0.10 -30.73 -9.85
C ARG A 658 -0.37 -30.48 -11.28
N ILE A 659 -0.05 -31.40 -12.20
CA ILE A 659 -0.06 -31.14 -13.65
C ILE A 659 -1.49 -31.06 -14.22
N GLU A 660 -2.45 -31.79 -13.64
CA GLU A 660 -3.80 -31.97 -14.19
C GLU A 660 -4.81 -30.89 -13.77
N MET A 661 -4.50 -30.07 -12.75
CA MET A 661 -5.47 -29.17 -12.11
C MET A 661 -5.48 -27.72 -12.62
N GLY A 662 -4.53 -27.29 -13.46
CA GLY A 662 -4.52 -25.93 -14.01
C GLY A 662 -4.05 -24.86 -13.01
N TYR A 663 -4.69 -23.69 -12.99
CA TYR A 663 -4.30 -22.57 -12.11
C TYR A 663 -5.14 -22.59 -10.83
N ILE A 664 -4.54 -22.96 -9.70
CA ILE A 664 -5.21 -23.00 -8.39
C ILE A 664 -5.35 -21.59 -7.82
N CYS A 665 -6.60 -21.13 -7.65
CA CYS A 665 -6.92 -19.77 -7.20
C CYS A 665 -7.21 -19.68 -5.68
N SER A 666 -7.60 -20.78 -5.04
CA SER A 666 -7.72 -20.88 -3.58
C SER A 666 -7.71 -22.34 -3.10
N VAL A 667 -7.37 -22.55 -1.81
CA VAL A 667 -7.46 -23.88 -1.16
C VAL A 667 -8.24 -23.81 0.15
N ARG A 668 -9.04 -24.84 0.45
CA ARG A 668 -9.83 -24.96 1.69
C ARG A 668 -9.73 -26.38 2.26
N SER A 669 -9.96 -26.50 3.56
CA SER A 669 -9.85 -27.74 4.34
C SER A 669 -10.95 -27.74 5.41
N GLY A 670 -11.44 -28.92 5.77
CA GLY A 670 -12.40 -29.10 6.86
C GLY A 670 -12.44 -30.58 7.23
N GLY A 671 -12.35 -30.89 8.53
CA GLY A 671 -12.19 -32.28 8.97
C GLY A 671 -11.00 -32.97 8.29
N GLN A 672 -11.28 -34.07 7.60
CA GLN A 672 -10.34 -34.83 6.76
C GLN A 672 -10.52 -34.56 5.24
N MET A 673 -11.28 -33.52 4.87
CA MET A 673 -11.53 -33.12 3.49
C MET A 673 -10.65 -31.92 3.09
N CYS A 674 -10.25 -31.91 1.83
CA CYS A 674 -9.47 -30.87 1.17
C CYS A 674 -10.17 -30.47 -0.14
N ALA A 675 -10.09 -29.19 -0.51
CA ALA A 675 -10.61 -28.70 -1.77
C ALA A 675 -9.71 -27.61 -2.39
N ALA A 676 -9.63 -27.58 -3.72
CA ALA A 676 -8.94 -26.57 -4.50
C ALA A 676 -9.87 -26.03 -5.59
N SER A 677 -10.03 -24.71 -5.65
CA SER A 677 -10.74 -24.04 -6.75
C SER A 677 -9.74 -23.66 -7.83
N THR A 678 -9.97 -24.05 -9.08
CA THR A 678 -9.03 -23.84 -10.18
C THR A 678 -9.70 -23.26 -11.44
N ASP A 679 -8.91 -22.48 -12.18
CA ASP A 679 -9.30 -21.85 -13.44
C ASP A 679 -8.48 -22.41 -14.62
N ILE A 680 -9.13 -22.56 -15.79
CA ILE A 680 -8.43 -22.78 -17.06
C ILE A 680 -7.88 -21.43 -17.54
N ASN A 681 -6.72 -21.45 -18.21
CA ASN A 681 -6.01 -20.25 -18.65
C ASN A 681 -6.63 -19.59 -19.90
N VAL A 682 -7.90 -19.19 -19.83
CA VAL A 682 -8.64 -18.59 -20.94
C VAL A 682 -7.90 -17.35 -21.47
N GLN A 683 -7.52 -17.39 -22.76
CA GLN A 683 -6.82 -16.33 -23.49
C GLN A 683 -5.50 -15.84 -22.84
N GLY A 684 -4.90 -16.62 -21.92
CA GLY A 684 -3.68 -16.23 -21.20
C GLY A 684 -3.90 -15.29 -20.01
N PHE A 685 -5.13 -14.85 -19.72
CA PHE A 685 -5.43 -13.86 -18.68
C PHE A 685 -5.07 -14.35 -17.28
N VAL A 686 -5.41 -15.61 -16.97
CA VAL A 686 -5.18 -16.20 -15.64
C VAL A 686 -3.68 -16.34 -15.37
N ALA A 687 -2.90 -16.77 -16.37
CA ALA A 687 -1.44 -16.76 -16.31
C ALA A 687 -0.89 -15.34 -16.09
N ALA A 688 -1.44 -14.32 -16.76
CA ALA A 688 -0.95 -12.95 -16.64
C ALA A 688 -1.20 -12.33 -15.24
N ILE A 689 -2.37 -12.55 -14.62
CA ILE A 689 -2.63 -12.07 -13.25
C ILE A 689 -1.85 -12.88 -12.19
N HIS A 690 -1.67 -14.19 -12.38
CA HIS A 690 -0.76 -14.97 -11.53
C HIS A 690 0.71 -14.52 -11.69
N GLU A 691 1.15 -14.14 -12.89
CA GLU A 691 2.49 -13.60 -13.15
C GLU A 691 2.70 -12.28 -12.39
N LEU A 692 1.75 -11.35 -12.51
CA LEU A 692 1.76 -10.06 -11.80
C LEU A 692 1.83 -10.27 -10.28
N ALA A 693 0.90 -11.05 -9.72
CA ALA A 693 0.81 -11.29 -8.28
C ALA A 693 2.04 -12.06 -7.73
N SER A 694 2.55 -13.05 -8.48
CA SER A 694 3.76 -13.79 -8.12
C SER A 694 4.99 -12.87 -8.10
N ARG A 695 5.16 -12.04 -9.13
CA ARG A 695 6.26 -11.08 -9.25
C ARG A 695 6.20 -10.01 -8.17
N GLU A 696 5.02 -9.47 -7.87
CA GLU A 696 4.85 -8.43 -6.84
C GLU A 696 5.12 -8.96 -5.43
N ARG A 697 4.65 -10.17 -5.10
CA ARG A 697 5.02 -10.87 -3.86
C ARG A 697 6.53 -11.08 -3.75
N GLY A 698 7.18 -11.53 -4.84
CA GLY A 698 8.63 -11.71 -4.89
C GLY A 698 9.41 -10.40 -4.70
N PHE A 699 8.96 -9.32 -5.34
CA PHE A 699 9.52 -7.98 -5.22
C PHE A 699 9.35 -7.43 -3.80
N TYR A 700 8.18 -7.58 -3.17
CA TYR A 700 7.98 -7.14 -1.80
C TYR A 700 8.88 -7.87 -0.81
N CYS A 701 9.05 -9.19 -0.96
CA CYS A 701 9.96 -9.96 -0.12
C CYS A 701 11.41 -9.43 -0.23
N TRP A 702 11.90 -9.16 -1.44
CA TRP A 702 13.22 -8.56 -1.64
C TRP A 702 13.35 -7.20 -0.94
N LEU A 703 12.34 -6.32 -1.06
CA LEU A 703 12.32 -5.02 -0.38
C LEU A 703 12.32 -5.18 1.17
N SER A 704 11.55 -6.14 1.70
CA SER A 704 11.55 -6.54 3.11
C SER A 704 12.94 -6.97 3.57
N ASP A 705 13.58 -7.85 2.80
CA ASP A 705 14.81 -8.51 3.22
C ASP A 705 15.99 -7.56 3.10
N PHE A 706 16.03 -6.70 2.08
CA PHE A 706 16.95 -5.56 1.98
C PHE A 706 16.74 -4.54 3.13
N LYS A 707 15.48 -4.22 3.48
CA LYS A 707 15.14 -3.38 4.64
C LYS A 707 15.66 -3.99 5.95
N LYS A 708 15.50 -5.29 6.14
CA LYS A 708 15.87 -6.03 7.37
C LYS A 708 17.37 -6.27 7.49
N VAL A 709 18.05 -6.65 6.41
CA VAL A 709 19.47 -7.04 6.38
C VAL A 709 20.42 -5.84 6.16
N PHE A 710 20.06 -4.87 5.31
CA PHE A 710 20.94 -3.74 4.97
C PHE A 710 20.52 -2.42 5.64
N LEU A 711 19.29 -1.95 5.41
CA LEU A 711 18.90 -0.60 5.87
C LEU A 711 18.78 -0.51 7.40
N THR A 712 18.14 -1.49 8.05
CA THR A 712 17.88 -1.42 9.50
C THR A 712 19.15 -1.43 10.36
N PRO A 713 20.17 -2.28 10.10
CA PRO A 713 21.43 -2.23 10.84
C PRO A 713 22.21 -0.93 10.62
N LEU A 714 22.23 -0.39 9.40
CA LEU A 714 22.94 0.87 9.09
C LEU A 714 22.23 2.08 9.74
N ARG A 715 20.90 2.15 9.68
CA ARG A 715 20.09 3.21 10.30
C ARG A 715 20.28 3.30 11.83
N LYS A 716 20.62 2.19 12.49
CA LYS A 716 20.80 2.10 13.95
C LYS A 716 22.24 2.36 14.43
N LYS A 717 23.23 2.54 13.54
CA LYS A 717 24.64 2.70 13.92
C LYS A 717 25.11 4.15 13.77
N GLU A 718 25.34 4.82 14.89
CA GLU A 718 25.90 6.20 14.94
C GLU A 718 27.19 6.35 14.13
N ARG A 719 28.04 5.31 14.10
CA ARG A 719 29.27 5.29 13.28
C ARG A 719 29.02 5.52 11.80
N VAL A 720 27.88 5.08 11.25
CA VAL A 720 27.50 5.35 9.85
C VAL A 720 27.22 6.84 9.65
N CYS A 721 26.53 7.47 10.60
CA CYS A 721 26.25 8.91 10.56
C CYS A 721 27.53 9.75 10.64
N LEU A 722 28.50 9.33 11.46
CA LEU A 722 29.84 9.94 11.56
C LEU A 722 30.67 9.75 10.28
N ALA A 723 30.60 8.57 9.66
CA ALA A 723 31.36 8.26 8.43
C ALA A 723 30.80 8.94 7.17
N LEU A 724 29.49 9.19 7.10
CA LEU A 724 28.85 9.89 5.99
C LEU A 724 29.08 11.42 6.05
N GLY A 725 28.97 11.99 7.26
CA GLY A 725 28.94 13.44 7.50
C GLY A 725 27.54 14.04 7.31
N GLU A 726 27.22 15.09 8.07
CA GLU A 726 25.87 15.64 8.30
C GLU A 726 24.96 15.70 7.05
N LEU A 727 25.40 16.36 5.97
CA LEU A 727 24.61 16.49 4.74
C LEU A 727 24.30 15.13 4.09
N ARG A 728 25.29 14.22 4.02
CA ARG A 728 25.09 12.89 3.45
C ARG A 728 24.25 12.01 4.36
N THR A 729 24.36 12.17 5.68
CA THR A 729 23.51 11.51 6.67
C THR A 729 22.04 11.91 6.49
N HIS A 730 21.73 13.21 6.34
CA HIS A 730 20.37 13.66 6.06
C HIS A 730 19.81 13.07 4.74
N LEU A 731 20.62 13.07 3.68
CA LEU A 731 20.24 12.45 2.40
C LEU A 731 20.03 10.92 2.52
N PHE A 732 20.85 10.23 3.29
CA PHE A 732 20.70 8.79 3.56
C PHE A 732 19.41 8.48 4.32
N PHE A 733 19.04 9.26 5.33
CA PHE A 733 17.75 9.11 6.02
C PHE A 733 16.56 9.39 5.08
N SER A 734 16.63 10.44 4.25
CA SER A 734 15.60 10.73 3.23
C SER A 734 15.45 9.60 2.20
N LEU A 735 16.57 8.99 1.79
CA LEU A 735 16.59 7.78 0.96
C LEU A 735 15.96 6.57 1.67
N CYS A 736 16.23 6.38 2.97
CA CYS A 736 15.61 5.31 3.76
C CYS A 736 14.08 5.49 3.89
N GLU A 737 13.58 6.71 4.09
CA GLU A 737 12.14 6.98 4.18
C GLU A 737 11.43 6.82 2.82
N THR A 738 12.05 7.31 1.74
CA THR A 738 11.47 7.10 0.39
C THR A 738 11.51 5.62 -0.04
N PHE A 739 12.53 4.85 0.37
CA PHE A 739 12.54 3.40 0.23
C PHE A 739 11.42 2.74 1.06
N LEU A 740 11.19 3.19 2.29
CA LEU A 740 10.14 2.65 3.17
C LEU A 740 8.75 2.89 2.58
N HIS A 741 8.46 4.08 2.05
CA HIS A 741 7.20 4.36 1.36
C HIS A 741 7.00 3.48 0.11
N LEU A 742 8.05 3.27 -0.70
CA LEU A 742 7.99 2.35 -1.84
C LEU A 742 7.75 0.90 -1.40
N SER A 743 8.43 0.45 -0.34
CA SER A 743 8.25 -0.87 0.25
C SER A 743 6.82 -1.08 0.74
N ILE A 744 6.26 -0.16 1.52
CA ILE A 744 4.88 -0.24 2.02
C ILE A 744 3.88 -0.29 0.85
N LEU A 745 4.01 0.59 -0.15
CA LEU A 745 3.16 0.60 -1.34
C LEU A 745 3.11 -0.77 -2.03
N VAL A 746 4.29 -1.33 -2.32
CA VAL A 746 4.45 -2.63 -3.00
C VAL A 746 3.89 -3.77 -2.16
N GLY A 747 4.09 -3.78 -0.83
CA GLY A 747 3.54 -4.81 0.05
C GLY A 747 2.02 -4.78 0.16
N ARG A 748 1.43 -3.58 0.24
CA ARG A 748 -0.03 -3.38 0.21
C ARG A 748 -0.61 -3.82 -1.14
N HIS A 749 0.06 -3.49 -2.24
CA HIS A 749 -0.34 -3.90 -3.59
C HIS A 749 -0.24 -5.43 -3.80
N ALA A 750 0.87 -6.07 -3.39
CA ALA A 750 1.04 -7.53 -3.42
C ALA A 750 -0.06 -8.26 -2.63
N THR A 751 -0.45 -7.69 -1.48
CA THR A 751 -1.55 -8.19 -0.66
C THR A 751 -2.89 -8.06 -1.38
N SER A 752 -3.17 -6.88 -1.96
CA SER A 752 -4.40 -6.64 -2.74
C SER A 752 -4.52 -7.55 -3.97
N LEU A 753 -3.43 -7.80 -4.69
CA LEU A 753 -3.39 -8.74 -5.81
C LEU A 753 -3.63 -10.18 -5.36
N SER A 754 -3.13 -10.55 -4.17
CA SER A 754 -3.33 -11.88 -3.60
C SER A 754 -4.80 -12.14 -3.24
N TYR A 755 -5.52 -11.12 -2.73
CA TYR A 755 -6.98 -11.18 -2.59
C TYR A 755 -7.70 -11.21 -3.94
N PHE A 756 -7.24 -10.45 -4.94
CA PHE A 756 -7.87 -10.43 -6.27
C PHE A 756 -7.82 -11.82 -6.95
N LEU A 757 -6.77 -12.62 -6.72
CA LEU A 757 -6.70 -14.00 -7.25
C LEU A 757 -7.90 -14.88 -6.84
N HIS A 758 -8.50 -14.65 -5.66
CA HIS A 758 -9.72 -15.36 -5.25
C HIS A 758 -10.97 -14.91 -6.04
N ASN A 759 -10.98 -13.70 -6.60
CA ASN A 759 -12.09 -13.11 -7.34
C ASN A 759 -11.81 -12.96 -8.86
N ALA A 760 -10.75 -13.62 -9.38
CA ALA A 760 -10.27 -13.47 -10.76
C ALA A 760 -11.29 -13.90 -11.84
N GLN A 761 -12.35 -14.62 -11.45
CA GLN A 761 -13.52 -14.94 -12.27
C GLN A 761 -14.21 -13.70 -12.85
N SER A 762 -14.20 -12.59 -12.10
CA SER A 762 -14.86 -11.33 -12.49
C SER A 762 -14.31 -10.68 -13.76
N ARG A 763 -13.03 -10.93 -14.12
CA ARG A 763 -12.26 -10.21 -15.15
C ARG A 763 -12.19 -8.67 -14.99
N ASP A 764 -12.74 -8.07 -13.94
CA ASP A 764 -12.78 -6.61 -13.77
C ASP A 764 -11.41 -6.04 -13.35
N VAL A 765 -10.60 -5.75 -14.35
CA VAL A 765 -9.32 -5.04 -14.21
C VAL A 765 -9.49 -3.56 -13.86
N THR A 766 -10.66 -2.95 -14.07
CA THR A 766 -10.87 -1.51 -13.78
C THR A 766 -10.79 -1.22 -12.28
N SER A 767 -11.06 -2.24 -11.45
CA SER A 767 -10.89 -2.22 -10.00
C SER A 767 -9.43 -2.22 -9.51
N PHE A 768 -8.44 -2.47 -10.37
CA PHE A 768 -7.03 -2.63 -9.95
C PHE A 768 -6.45 -1.36 -9.31
N PRO A 769 -5.86 -1.44 -8.09
CA PRO A 769 -5.17 -0.31 -7.45
C PRO A 769 -4.06 0.32 -8.31
N LEU A 770 -3.40 -0.49 -9.15
CA LEU A 770 -2.37 -0.05 -10.10
C LEU A 770 -2.90 0.86 -11.22
N LEU A 771 -4.21 0.84 -11.48
CA LEU A 771 -4.90 1.64 -12.51
C LEU A 771 -5.82 2.73 -11.91
N THR A 772 -6.42 2.48 -10.74
CA THR A 772 -7.26 3.46 -10.03
C THR A 772 -6.43 4.51 -9.30
N HIS A 773 -5.28 4.14 -8.75
CA HIS A 773 -4.40 5.02 -7.96
C HIS A 773 -3.04 5.27 -8.64
N THR A 774 -2.95 5.14 -9.96
CA THR A 774 -1.69 5.17 -10.73
C THR A 774 -0.79 6.34 -10.36
N GLN A 775 -1.33 7.56 -10.22
CA GLN A 775 -0.55 8.75 -9.86
C GLN A 775 0.21 8.61 -8.54
N HIS A 776 -0.35 7.91 -7.54
CA HIS A 776 0.31 7.65 -6.27
C HIS A 776 1.55 6.74 -6.45
N PHE A 777 1.43 5.69 -7.28
CA PHE A 777 2.58 4.89 -7.70
C PHE A 777 3.61 5.75 -8.43
N LEU A 778 3.19 6.52 -9.46
CA LEU A 778 4.10 7.36 -10.24
C LEU A 778 4.90 8.33 -9.35
N ASP A 779 4.25 8.97 -8.37
CA ASP A 779 4.90 9.95 -7.51
C ASP A 779 5.82 9.35 -6.45
N ILE A 780 5.52 8.16 -5.91
CA ILE A 780 6.43 7.45 -5.01
C ILE A 780 7.69 7.00 -5.75
N TYR A 781 7.55 6.43 -6.95
CA TYR A 781 8.70 6.06 -7.79
C TYR A 781 9.55 7.28 -8.21
N LYS A 782 8.93 8.43 -8.55
CA LYS A 782 9.65 9.69 -8.80
C LYS A 782 10.46 10.14 -7.56
N LYS A 783 9.82 10.23 -6.39
CA LYS A 783 10.45 10.67 -5.13
C LYS A 783 11.63 9.77 -4.76
N TYR A 784 11.47 8.46 -4.86
CA TYR A 784 12.51 7.48 -4.60
C TYR A 784 13.71 7.64 -5.55
N CYS A 785 13.49 7.65 -6.87
CA CYS A 785 14.57 7.80 -7.86
C CYS A 785 15.34 9.13 -7.70
N LEU A 786 14.66 10.22 -7.34
CA LEU A 786 15.29 11.51 -7.07
C LEU A 786 16.15 11.45 -5.80
N ALA A 787 15.69 10.82 -4.72
CA ALA A 787 16.47 10.63 -3.50
C ALA A 787 17.73 9.76 -3.71
N VAL A 788 17.64 8.69 -4.52
CA VAL A 788 18.80 7.87 -4.92
C VAL A 788 19.81 8.73 -5.70
N GLY A 789 19.33 9.50 -6.68
CA GLY A 789 20.19 10.37 -7.50
C GLY A 789 20.85 11.50 -6.72
N ASP A 790 20.13 12.15 -5.80
CA ASP A 790 20.67 13.21 -4.93
C ASP A 790 21.75 12.66 -3.97
N PHE A 791 21.58 11.45 -3.44
CA PHE A 791 22.59 10.78 -2.63
C PHE A 791 23.82 10.34 -3.47
N GLN A 792 23.59 9.88 -4.71
CA GLN A 792 24.66 9.52 -5.65
C GLN A 792 25.53 10.73 -6.02
N VAL A 793 24.91 11.86 -6.39
CA VAL A 793 25.61 13.09 -6.81
C VAL A 793 26.56 13.62 -5.74
N MET A 794 26.20 13.51 -4.46
CA MET A 794 27.02 13.97 -3.33
C MET A 794 28.11 12.97 -2.87
N GLY A 795 28.35 11.90 -3.64
CA GLY A 795 29.31 10.84 -3.28
C GLY A 795 28.86 9.95 -2.12
N GLY A 796 27.55 9.90 -1.84
CA GLY A 796 26.97 9.18 -0.72
C GLY A 796 27.27 7.69 -0.74
N PHE A 797 27.18 7.04 -1.90
CA PHE A 797 27.39 5.60 -2.02
C PHE A 797 28.82 5.14 -1.77
N GLN A 798 29.84 5.94 -2.08
CA GLN A 798 31.24 5.60 -1.78
C GLN A 798 31.52 5.68 -0.27
N SER A 799 31.00 6.73 0.38
CA SER A 799 31.04 6.87 1.84
C SER A 799 30.26 5.74 2.54
N LEU A 800 29.08 5.39 2.02
CA LEU A 800 28.24 4.32 2.55
C LEU A 800 28.86 2.93 2.33
N HIS A 801 29.53 2.68 1.21
CA HIS A 801 30.18 1.40 0.92
C HIS A 801 31.25 1.09 1.98
N LYS A 802 32.16 2.04 2.23
CA LYS A 802 33.16 1.93 3.32
C LYS A 802 32.49 1.71 4.68
N ALA A 803 31.51 2.54 5.04
CA ALA A 803 30.79 2.40 6.30
C ALA A 803 30.08 1.05 6.44
N SER A 804 29.56 0.48 5.33
CA SER A 804 28.86 -0.80 5.31
C SER A 804 29.80 -1.99 5.49
N LEU A 805 30.98 -1.98 4.86
CA LEU A 805 32.04 -2.97 5.10
C LEU A 805 32.44 -3.01 6.57
N GLU A 806 32.78 -1.83 7.14
CA GLU A 806 33.14 -1.67 8.56
C GLU A 806 32.01 -2.04 9.53
N CYS A 807 30.75 -1.85 9.13
CA CYS A 807 29.60 -2.11 10.01
C CYS A 807 29.01 -3.52 9.90
N MET A 808 29.20 -4.26 8.79
CA MET A 808 28.42 -5.46 8.50
C MET A 808 29.24 -6.72 8.22
N GLY A 809 30.48 -6.61 7.72
CA GLY A 809 31.38 -7.75 7.50
C GLY A 809 30.69 -8.95 6.81
N HIS A 810 30.64 -10.10 7.50
CA HIS A 810 30.00 -11.34 7.04
C HIS A 810 28.50 -11.24 6.68
N GLN A 811 27.81 -10.13 6.97
CA GLN A 811 26.43 -9.93 6.49
C GLN A 811 26.37 -9.41 5.03
N LEU A 812 27.46 -8.92 4.45
CA LEU A 812 27.51 -8.54 3.03
C LEU A 812 27.51 -9.76 2.08
N THR A 813 27.99 -10.93 2.51
CA THR A 813 27.85 -12.17 1.74
C THR A 813 26.45 -12.79 1.83
N LEU A 814 25.58 -12.29 2.71
CA LEU A 814 24.13 -12.58 2.68
C LEU A 814 23.39 -11.64 1.72
N LEU A 815 23.95 -10.48 1.40
CA LEU A 815 23.40 -9.55 0.40
C LEU A 815 23.67 -10.04 -1.04
N SER A 816 24.81 -10.67 -1.30
CA SER A 816 25.02 -11.38 -2.58
C SER A 816 24.13 -12.62 -2.75
N GLN A 817 23.50 -13.12 -1.68
CA GLN A 817 22.46 -14.16 -1.74
C GLN A 817 21.03 -13.61 -1.96
N LEU A 818 20.83 -12.27 -2.00
CA LEU A 818 19.52 -11.67 -2.33
C LEU A 818 19.28 -11.59 -3.85
N ASN A 819 19.48 -12.72 -4.54
CA ASN A 819 19.21 -13.03 -5.96
C ASN A 819 18.87 -11.81 -6.85
N LEU A 820 19.90 -11.01 -7.16
CA LEU A 820 19.87 -10.04 -8.24
C LEU A 820 20.05 -10.80 -9.57
N PRO A 821 19.09 -10.76 -10.50
CA PRO A 821 19.24 -11.43 -11.79
C PRO A 821 20.35 -10.77 -12.62
N ASP A 822 21.17 -11.63 -13.24
CA ASP A 822 22.11 -11.37 -14.35
C ASP A 822 23.30 -10.41 -14.15
N GLN A 823 23.56 -9.84 -12.96
CA GLN A 823 24.77 -9.02 -12.73
C GLN A 823 25.42 -9.20 -11.34
N LEU A 824 26.43 -10.09 -11.27
CA LEU A 824 27.86 -9.73 -11.06
C LEU A 824 28.74 -10.97 -10.85
N VAL A 825 29.71 -11.20 -11.76
CA VAL A 825 30.79 -12.19 -11.61
C VAL A 825 32.05 -11.54 -11.00
N SER A 826 31.84 -10.54 -10.14
CA SER A 826 32.88 -9.85 -9.37
C SER A 826 32.40 -9.69 -7.94
N GLY A 827 33.30 -9.85 -6.95
CA GLY A 827 32.96 -9.90 -5.54
C GLY A 827 32.57 -8.56 -4.89
N ASP A 828 32.65 -7.45 -5.62
CA ASP A 828 32.31 -6.11 -5.13
C ASP A 828 30.80 -5.83 -5.21
N VAL A 829 30.20 -5.46 -4.08
CA VAL A 829 28.76 -5.18 -3.99
C VAL A 829 28.46 -3.74 -4.42
N ASP A 830 28.03 -3.54 -5.67
CA ASP A 830 27.61 -2.22 -6.13
C ASP A 830 26.28 -1.77 -5.47
N LEU A 831 26.42 -0.93 -4.45
CA LEU A 831 25.29 -0.28 -3.80
C LEU A 831 24.44 0.55 -4.78
N VAL A 832 25.04 1.15 -5.81
CA VAL A 832 24.31 2.03 -6.74
C VAL A 832 23.28 1.23 -7.53
N SER A 833 23.70 0.11 -8.13
CA SER A 833 22.79 -0.81 -8.83
C SER A 833 21.73 -1.41 -7.91
N MET A 834 22.07 -1.78 -6.66
CA MET A 834 21.06 -2.27 -5.71
C MET A 834 19.96 -1.23 -5.41
N PHE A 835 20.30 0.04 -5.22
CA PHE A 835 19.29 1.08 -4.96
C PHE A 835 18.49 1.47 -6.21
N TYR A 836 19.02 1.33 -7.43
CA TYR A 836 18.24 1.52 -8.65
C TYR A 836 17.43 0.27 -9.09
N TRP A 837 17.77 -0.93 -8.62
CA TRP A 837 17.08 -2.18 -8.98
C TRP A 837 15.55 -2.15 -8.83
N PRO A 838 14.94 -1.55 -7.78
CA PRO A 838 13.49 -1.40 -7.67
C PRO A 838 12.79 -0.73 -8.86
N LEU A 839 13.50 0.06 -9.68
CA LEU A 839 12.94 0.69 -10.87
C LEU A 839 12.69 -0.31 -12.02
N GLN A 840 13.38 -1.47 -12.03
CA GLN A 840 13.18 -2.51 -13.05
C GLN A 840 11.75 -3.07 -13.06
N GLN A 841 11.04 -3.02 -11.93
CA GLN A 841 9.65 -3.49 -11.83
C GLN A 841 8.70 -2.75 -12.78
N LEU A 842 8.99 -1.49 -13.14
CA LEU A 842 8.17 -0.70 -14.08
C LEU A 842 8.10 -1.34 -15.48
N HIS A 843 9.18 -2.00 -15.92
CA HIS A 843 9.18 -2.76 -17.18
C HIS A 843 8.35 -4.04 -17.08
N HIS A 844 8.28 -4.67 -15.89
CA HIS A 844 7.38 -5.79 -15.65
C HIS A 844 5.91 -5.36 -15.65
N TYR A 845 5.57 -4.21 -15.03
CA TYR A 845 4.21 -3.67 -15.12
C TYR A 845 3.80 -3.42 -16.57
N ASN A 846 4.61 -2.73 -17.37
CA ASN A 846 4.36 -2.52 -18.81
C ASN A 846 4.11 -3.87 -19.54
N ARG A 847 5.06 -4.83 -19.44
CA ARG A 847 4.96 -6.13 -20.11
C ARG A 847 3.68 -6.89 -19.74
N VAL A 848 3.35 -6.95 -18.45
CA VAL A 848 2.21 -7.74 -17.97
C VAL A 848 0.89 -7.02 -18.21
N LEU A 849 0.83 -5.68 -18.12
CA LEU A 849 -0.37 -4.90 -18.49
C LEU A 849 -0.70 -5.05 -19.98
N LEU A 850 0.31 -5.04 -20.87
CA LEU A 850 0.10 -5.35 -22.31
C LEU A 850 -0.37 -6.80 -22.52
N LYS A 851 0.24 -7.77 -21.83
CA LYS A 851 -0.17 -9.17 -21.87
C LYS A 851 -1.62 -9.37 -21.41
N MET A 852 -2.07 -8.59 -20.43
CA MET A 852 -3.46 -8.59 -19.96
C MET A 852 -4.40 -7.84 -20.93
N ALA A 853 -3.95 -6.73 -21.54
CA ALA A 853 -4.74 -5.98 -22.52
C ALA A 853 -5.04 -6.81 -23.77
N ALA A 854 -4.09 -7.65 -24.20
CA ALA A 854 -4.27 -8.61 -25.29
C ALA A 854 -5.35 -9.69 -25.02
N CYS A 855 -5.89 -9.79 -23.80
CA CYS A 855 -7.02 -10.66 -23.46
C CYS A 855 -8.40 -9.98 -23.62
N TYR A 856 -8.45 -8.73 -24.08
CA TYR A 856 -9.68 -7.93 -24.24
C TYR A 856 -9.80 -7.36 -25.65
N ASP A 857 -11.03 -7.10 -26.09
CA ASP A 857 -11.29 -6.34 -27.32
C ASP A 857 -10.98 -4.84 -27.10
N VAL A 858 -10.48 -4.18 -28.15
CA VAL A 858 -9.99 -2.80 -28.16
C VAL A 858 -11.08 -1.78 -27.78
N LEU A 859 -12.35 -2.14 -28.01
CA LEU A 859 -13.52 -1.32 -27.69
C LEU A 859 -13.92 -1.35 -26.20
N THR A 860 -13.33 -2.23 -25.39
CA THR A 860 -13.66 -2.38 -23.96
C THR A 860 -13.03 -1.30 -23.07
N VAL A 861 -13.65 -1.03 -21.92
CA VAL A 861 -13.14 -0.07 -20.92
C VAL A 861 -11.89 -0.64 -20.23
N GLU A 862 -11.91 -1.95 -20.04
CA GLU A 862 -10.84 -2.81 -19.54
C GLU A 862 -9.56 -2.66 -20.37
N TYR A 863 -9.66 -2.80 -21.70
CA TYR A 863 -8.55 -2.56 -22.63
C TYR A 863 -8.02 -1.13 -22.52
N GLN A 864 -8.91 -0.13 -22.56
CA GLN A 864 -8.53 1.29 -22.52
C GLN A 864 -7.79 1.63 -21.22
N SER A 865 -8.27 1.13 -20.08
CA SER A 865 -7.66 1.32 -18.76
C SER A 865 -6.28 0.67 -18.67
N LEU A 866 -6.14 -0.60 -19.11
CA LEU A 866 -4.85 -1.31 -19.13
C LEU A 866 -3.82 -0.62 -20.05
N HIS A 867 -4.24 -0.20 -21.25
CA HIS A 867 -3.40 0.49 -22.22
C HIS A 867 -2.95 1.87 -21.71
N GLN A 868 -3.86 2.65 -21.09
CA GLN A 868 -3.54 3.93 -20.48
C GLN A 868 -2.55 3.78 -19.31
N GLY A 869 -2.76 2.78 -18.44
CA GLY A 869 -1.83 2.47 -17.36
C GLY A 869 -0.44 2.08 -17.86
N CYS A 870 -0.38 1.21 -18.86
CA CYS A 870 0.88 0.82 -19.52
C CYS A 870 1.67 2.03 -20.04
N SER A 871 1.01 2.90 -20.81
CA SER A 871 1.63 4.12 -21.36
C SER A 871 2.16 5.07 -20.27
N GLN A 872 1.49 5.17 -19.13
CA GLN A 872 1.95 5.96 -17.99
C GLN A 872 3.20 5.34 -17.33
N PHE A 873 3.26 4.02 -17.14
CA PHE A 873 4.44 3.35 -16.59
C PHE A 873 5.64 3.33 -17.56
N GLU A 874 5.40 3.29 -18.87
CA GLU A 874 6.45 3.42 -19.89
C GLU A 874 7.06 4.82 -19.92
N THR A 875 6.19 5.85 -19.87
CA THR A 875 6.59 7.25 -19.77
C THR A 875 7.37 7.51 -18.48
N LEU A 876 6.94 6.92 -17.36
CA LEU A 876 7.66 6.97 -16.09
C LEU A 876 9.03 6.30 -16.21
N SER A 877 9.13 5.06 -16.69
CA SER A 877 10.42 4.37 -16.79
C SER A 877 11.42 5.16 -17.64
N SER A 878 10.97 5.66 -18.79
CA SER A 878 11.76 6.52 -19.69
C SER A 878 12.22 7.82 -19.03
N PHE A 879 11.41 8.39 -18.13
CA PHE A 879 11.77 9.57 -17.34
C PHE A 879 12.77 9.25 -16.22
N LEU A 880 12.56 8.15 -15.47
CA LEU A 880 13.45 7.78 -14.36
C LEU A 880 14.82 7.31 -14.85
N LEU A 881 14.88 6.54 -15.94
CA LEU A 881 16.14 6.16 -16.60
C LEU A 881 16.93 7.40 -17.08
N ARG A 882 16.24 8.47 -17.49
CA ARG A 882 16.88 9.75 -17.78
C ARG A 882 17.44 10.41 -16.52
N LYS A 883 16.68 10.43 -15.41
CA LYS A 883 17.14 11.00 -14.12
C LYS A 883 18.29 10.23 -13.48
N GLN A 884 18.32 8.91 -13.62
CA GLN A 884 19.47 8.06 -13.27
C GLN A 884 20.72 8.49 -14.04
N LYS A 885 20.63 8.59 -15.38
CA LYS A 885 21.78 9.00 -16.23
C LYS A 885 22.23 10.44 -16.00
N GLU A 886 21.30 11.36 -15.73
CA GLU A 886 21.63 12.74 -15.31
C GLU A 886 22.42 12.74 -13.98
N ALA A 887 22.03 11.94 -12.99
CA ALA A 887 22.72 11.83 -11.71
C ALA A 887 24.09 11.15 -11.84
N GLU A 888 24.18 10.06 -12.61
CA GLU A 888 25.41 9.33 -12.90
C GLU A 888 26.44 10.22 -13.61
N SER A 889 26.06 10.90 -14.69
CA SER A 889 26.94 11.82 -15.42
C SER A 889 27.43 12.98 -14.53
N THR A 890 26.56 13.49 -13.65
CA THR A 890 26.91 14.53 -12.67
C THR A 890 27.89 14.01 -11.61
N PHE A 891 27.72 12.78 -11.11
CA PHE A 891 28.65 12.15 -10.19
C PHE A 891 30.03 11.92 -10.82
N VAL A 892 30.08 11.40 -12.07
CA VAL A 892 31.33 11.20 -12.80
C VAL A 892 32.04 12.53 -13.02
N PHE A 893 31.31 13.59 -13.39
CA PHE A 893 31.85 14.94 -13.50
C PHE A 893 32.53 15.41 -12.20
N TRP A 894 31.87 15.29 -11.05
CA TRP A 894 32.47 15.69 -9.76
C TRP A 894 33.67 14.81 -9.35
N LYS A 895 33.65 13.52 -9.70
CA LYS A 895 34.77 12.59 -9.45
C LYS A 895 36.01 12.99 -10.27
N THR A 896 35.83 13.32 -11.54
CA THR A 896 36.92 13.73 -12.44
C THR A 896 37.43 15.14 -12.12
N GLN A 897 36.54 16.10 -11.83
CA GLN A 897 36.86 17.51 -11.58
C GLN A 897 37.04 17.82 -10.08
N SER A 898 37.67 16.93 -9.33
CA SER A 898 37.79 17.07 -7.87
C SER A 898 38.75 18.19 -7.45
N GLY A 899 38.26 19.12 -6.62
CA GLY A 899 39.05 20.26 -6.12
C GLY A 899 38.23 21.22 -5.27
N LYS A 900 38.88 21.89 -4.29
CA LYS A 900 38.21 22.68 -3.23
C LYS A 900 37.27 23.79 -3.73
N ALA A 901 37.56 24.39 -4.90
CA ALA A 901 36.68 25.41 -5.48
C ALA A 901 35.36 24.84 -6.04
N ASN A 902 35.34 23.54 -6.38
CA ASN A 902 34.19 22.84 -6.96
C ASN A 902 33.27 22.24 -5.89
N GLU A 903 33.78 21.97 -4.68
CA GLU A 903 32.98 21.49 -3.54
C GLU A 903 31.85 22.46 -3.18
N ALA A 904 32.11 23.77 -3.23
CA ALA A 904 31.11 24.83 -3.01
C ALA A 904 30.00 24.88 -4.07
N LEU A 905 30.17 24.18 -5.21
CA LEU A 905 29.18 24.09 -6.28
C LEU A 905 28.36 22.78 -6.22
N GLN A 906 28.67 21.86 -5.30
CA GLN A 906 27.92 20.61 -5.13
C GLN A 906 26.65 20.84 -4.30
N ILE A 907 25.49 20.64 -4.93
CA ILE A 907 24.17 20.72 -4.30
C ILE A 907 23.40 19.44 -4.71
N PRO A 908 22.65 18.77 -3.83
CA PRO A 908 22.14 17.42 -4.13
C PRO A 908 21.22 17.35 -5.34
N GLN A 909 20.39 18.39 -5.58
CA GLN A 909 19.46 18.48 -6.72
C GLN A 909 20.10 18.97 -8.02
N ARG A 910 21.36 19.41 -7.98
CA ARG A 910 22.07 19.97 -9.14
C ARG A 910 22.47 18.84 -10.10
N ARG A 911 22.36 19.08 -11.40
CA ARG A 911 22.70 18.15 -12.48
C ARG A 911 23.45 18.88 -13.59
N VAL A 912 24.49 18.28 -14.14
CA VAL A 912 25.25 18.82 -15.27
C VAL A 912 24.42 18.66 -16.56
N VAL A 913 24.31 19.72 -17.35
CA VAL A 913 23.63 19.73 -18.66
C VAL A 913 24.66 19.78 -19.79
N CYS A 914 25.68 20.64 -19.68
CA CYS A 914 26.89 20.60 -20.52
C CYS A 914 28.04 21.41 -19.92
N GLU A 915 29.28 20.98 -20.17
CA GLU A 915 30.50 21.72 -19.84
C GLU A 915 31.33 22.06 -21.09
N SER A 916 32.21 23.07 -20.98
CA SER A 916 32.97 23.63 -22.12
C SER A 916 34.43 23.14 -22.18
N SER A 917 34.70 21.93 -21.72
CA SER A 917 36.04 21.32 -21.78
C SER A 917 36.60 21.37 -23.21
N ASN A 918 37.93 21.55 -23.31
CA ASN A 918 38.69 21.66 -24.56
C ASN A 918 38.22 22.76 -25.56
N ARG A 919 38.18 24.03 -25.12
CA ARG A 919 38.04 25.25 -25.96
C ARG A 919 36.72 25.39 -26.75
N SER A 920 35.71 24.58 -26.47
CA SER A 920 34.40 24.61 -27.17
C SER A 920 33.62 25.93 -27.02
N LEU A 921 33.97 26.77 -26.04
CA LEU A 921 33.55 28.16 -25.91
C LEU A 921 34.73 29.05 -25.47
N ILE A 922 34.81 30.25 -26.04
CA ILE A 922 35.79 31.29 -25.70
C ILE A 922 35.03 32.60 -25.41
N LEU A 923 35.44 33.34 -24.36
CA LEU A 923 34.88 34.65 -24.05
C LEU A 923 35.38 35.69 -25.06
N GLN A 924 34.49 36.44 -25.71
CA GLN A 924 34.90 37.47 -26.67
C GLN A 924 35.79 38.52 -25.99
N ASN A 925 36.89 38.89 -26.65
CA ASN A 925 37.94 39.80 -26.16
C ASN A 925 38.75 39.28 -24.95
N SER A 926 38.73 37.97 -24.65
CA SER A 926 39.62 37.36 -23.64
C SER A 926 41.10 37.53 -23.98
N GLY A 927 41.95 37.72 -22.98
CA GLY A 927 43.40 37.80 -23.17
C GLY A 927 44.02 36.45 -23.60
N ARG A 928 45.19 36.49 -24.26
CA ARG A 928 45.87 35.27 -24.78
C ARG A 928 46.25 34.25 -23.70
N PHE A 929 46.23 34.62 -22.43
CA PHE A 929 46.60 33.78 -21.29
C PHE A 929 45.42 33.49 -20.33
N SER A 930 44.22 34.01 -20.57
CA SER A 930 43.06 33.77 -19.70
C SER A 930 42.30 32.51 -20.12
N SER A 931 42.44 31.43 -19.34
CA SER A 931 41.59 30.25 -19.47
C SER A 931 40.22 30.51 -18.86
N HIS A 932 39.16 30.17 -19.61
CA HIS A 932 37.76 30.26 -19.18
C HIS A 932 37.09 28.91 -19.42
N TRP A 933 36.32 28.45 -18.44
CA TRP A 933 35.54 27.21 -18.53
C TRP A 933 34.12 27.49 -18.07
N PHE A 934 33.14 27.07 -18.87
CA PHE A 934 31.72 27.27 -18.64
C PHE A 934 31.04 25.93 -18.35
N ILE A 935 30.25 25.89 -17.28
CA ILE A 935 29.52 24.70 -16.84
C ILE A 935 28.05 25.09 -16.70
N LEU A 936 27.19 24.55 -17.55
CA LEU A 936 25.75 24.67 -17.42
C LEU A 936 25.21 23.53 -16.58
N PHE A 937 24.61 23.88 -15.45
CA PHE A 937 23.79 22.99 -14.64
C PHE A 937 22.29 23.19 -14.97
N ASN A 938 21.43 22.39 -14.35
CA ASN A 938 19.98 22.51 -14.44
C ASN A 938 19.40 23.76 -13.75
N ASP A 939 20.16 24.44 -12.89
CA ASP A 939 19.70 25.60 -12.10
C ASP A 939 20.53 26.88 -12.33
N VAL A 940 21.83 26.75 -12.64
CA VAL A 940 22.77 27.86 -12.84
C VAL A 940 23.71 27.63 -14.03
N LEU A 941 24.18 28.71 -14.65
CA LEU A 941 25.40 28.72 -15.45
C LEU A 941 26.57 29.17 -14.56
N VAL A 942 27.65 28.40 -14.53
CA VAL A 942 28.90 28.77 -13.86
C VAL A 942 29.96 29.16 -14.88
N HIS A 943 30.68 30.24 -14.58
CA HIS A 943 31.90 30.65 -15.29
C HIS A 943 33.09 30.53 -14.33
N MET A 944 34.05 29.68 -14.71
CA MET A 944 35.31 29.46 -14.00
C MET A 944 36.43 30.25 -14.70
N GLN A 945 37.25 30.95 -13.93
CA GLN A 945 38.43 31.66 -14.42
C GLN A 945 39.60 31.46 -13.44
N LEU A 946 40.58 30.65 -13.84
CA LEU A 946 41.68 30.21 -12.97
C LEU A 946 41.15 29.59 -11.66
N SER A 947 41.33 30.25 -10.52
CA SER A 947 40.87 29.80 -9.20
C SER A 947 39.55 30.44 -8.74
N THR A 948 38.97 31.38 -9.50
CA THR A 948 37.71 32.06 -9.14
C THR A 948 36.55 31.55 -9.98
N HIS A 949 35.34 31.67 -9.42
CA HIS A 949 34.10 31.26 -10.09
C HIS A 949 33.01 32.33 -9.95
N ARG A 950 32.12 32.40 -10.93
CA ARG A 950 30.91 33.24 -10.94
C ARG A 950 29.70 32.37 -11.27
N VAL A 951 28.58 32.61 -10.58
CA VAL A 951 27.36 31.81 -10.69
C VAL A 951 26.22 32.68 -11.17
N PHE A 952 25.61 32.32 -12.30
CA PHE A 952 24.52 33.05 -12.93
C PHE A 952 23.22 32.20 -12.88
N PRO A 953 22.22 32.58 -12.04
CA PRO A 953 20.95 31.87 -11.97
C PRO A 953 20.20 31.87 -13.30
N LEU A 954 19.72 30.71 -13.76
CA LEU A 954 19.02 30.59 -15.05
C LEU A 954 17.68 31.36 -15.08
N THR A 955 17.06 31.56 -13.92
CA THR A 955 15.91 32.47 -13.73
C THR A 955 16.20 33.90 -14.21
N CYS A 956 17.46 34.33 -14.22
CA CYS A 956 17.92 35.68 -14.54
C CYS A 956 18.81 35.75 -15.80
N LEU A 957 18.98 34.65 -16.54
CA LEU A 957 19.91 34.55 -17.68
C LEU A 957 19.16 34.63 -19.02
N TRP A 958 19.33 35.71 -19.80
CA TRP A 958 18.79 35.85 -21.15
C TRP A 958 19.85 35.42 -22.18
N VAL A 959 19.43 34.65 -23.18
CA VAL A 959 20.29 34.10 -24.25
C VAL A 959 19.83 34.66 -25.59
N LYS A 960 20.77 35.15 -26.42
CA LYS A 960 20.47 35.58 -27.80
C LYS A 960 21.55 35.07 -28.76
N PRO A 961 21.20 34.41 -29.88
CA PRO A 961 22.17 34.16 -30.93
C PRO A 961 22.65 35.49 -31.53
N VAL A 962 23.94 35.60 -31.83
CA VAL A 962 24.45 36.69 -32.67
C VAL A 962 24.39 36.24 -34.13
N THR A 963 23.91 37.12 -35.01
CA THR A 963 23.64 36.87 -36.43
C THR A 963 24.21 37.97 -37.33
N ASP A 964 25.27 38.67 -36.91
CA ASP A 964 25.95 39.66 -37.75
C ASP A 964 26.78 38.96 -38.82
N ASP A 965 26.20 38.88 -40.03
CA ASP A 965 26.74 38.21 -41.22
C ASP A 965 28.14 38.70 -41.63
N SER A 966 28.53 39.91 -41.20
CA SER A 966 29.82 40.53 -41.45
C SER A 966 31.00 39.94 -40.66
N SER A 967 30.74 39.12 -39.63
CA SER A 967 31.76 38.71 -38.66
C SER A 967 32.29 37.28 -38.81
N GLY A 968 31.50 36.37 -39.39
CA GLY A 968 31.80 34.93 -39.43
C GLY A 968 31.89 34.22 -38.07
N LEU A 969 31.61 34.90 -36.95
CA LEU A 969 31.81 34.36 -35.61
C LEU A 969 30.60 33.54 -35.13
N TYR A 970 30.87 32.34 -34.59
CA TYR A 970 29.84 31.46 -34.03
C TYR A 970 29.40 31.91 -32.61
N ALA A 971 28.96 33.16 -32.50
CA ALA A 971 28.73 33.86 -31.24
C ALA A 971 27.31 33.72 -30.65
N ILE A 972 27.24 33.65 -29.32
CA ILE A 972 26.04 33.67 -28.47
C ILE A 972 26.22 34.80 -27.45
N LYS A 973 25.26 35.72 -27.35
CA LYS A 973 25.26 36.78 -26.33
C LYS A 973 24.44 36.32 -25.13
N ILE A 974 25.02 36.47 -23.94
CA ILE A 974 24.36 36.27 -22.65
C ILE A 974 24.16 37.63 -21.98
N THR A 975 22.99 37.84 -21.39
CA THR A 975 22.67 39.02 -20.59
C THR A 975 22.09 38.56 -19.25
N CYS A 976 22.77 38.94 -18.17
CA CYS A 976 22.39 38.77 -16.77
C CYS A 976 21.98 40.16 -16.21
N PRO A 977 21.56 40.26 -14.93
CA PRO A 977 21.16 41.54 -14.34
C PRO A 977 22.25 42.62 -14.31
N GLU A 978 23.47 42.25 -13.90
CA GLU A 978 24.59 43.20 -13.71
C GLU A 978 25.62 43.14 -14.86
N GLU A 979 25.61 42.07 -15.68
CA GLU A 979 26.66 41.79 -16.67
C GLU A 979 26.07 41.28 -18.00
N SER A 980 26.73 41.58 -19.12
CA SER A 980 26.42 40.95 -20.42
C SER A 980 27.70 40.73 -21.22
N PHE A 981 27.84 39.52 -21.74
CA PHE A 981 29.06 39.05 -22.40
C PHE A 981 28.72 38.16 -23.60
N THR A 982 29.68 37.98 -24.51
CA THR A 982 29.53 37.15 -25.70
C THR A 982 30.45 35.95 -25.63
N LEU A 983 29.91 34.77 -25.89
CA LEU A 983 30.65 33.51 -26.00
C LEU A 983 30.75 33.12 -27.47
N VAL A 984 31.96 32.79 -27.93
CA VAL A 984 32.24 32.34 -29.31
C VAL A 984 32.53 30.84 -29.26
N ALA A 985 31.75 30.05 -30.00
CA ALA A 985 32.00 28.62 -30.16
C ALA A 985 33.06 28.35 -31.25
N SER A 986 33.76 27.22 -31.19
CA SER A 986 34.75 26.87 -32.23
C SER A 986 34.09 26.39 -33.52
N THR A 987 32.88 25.81 -33.41
CA THR A 987 32.09 25.29 -34.54
C THR A 987 30.62 25.75 -34.49
N PRO A 988 29.90 25.78 -35.64
CA PRO A 988 28.46 26.05 -35.64
C PRO A 988 27.66 24.92 -34.96
N GLN A 989 28.18 23.68 -34.94
CA GLN A 989 27.61 22.57 -34.19
C GLN A 989 27.64 22.84 -32.68
N GLU A 990 28.76 23.34 -32.14
CA GLU A 990 28.86 23.74 -30.73
C GLU A 990 28.00 24.95 -30.40
N LYS A 991 27.94 25.98 -31.26
CA LYS A 991 27.00 27.10 -31.10
C LYS A 991 25.57 26.59 -30.94
N ASN A 992 25.16 25.66 -31.81
CA ASN A 992 23.82 25.07 -31.75
C ASN A 992 23.62 24.16 -30.53
N LYS A 993 24.63 23.39 -30.10
CA LYS A 993 24.60 22.59 -28.86
C LYS A 993 24.35 23.50 -27.65
N TRP A 994 25.21 24.50 -27.45
CA TRP A 994 25.13 25.42 -26.31
C TRP A 994 23.87 26.28 -26.32
N LEU A 995 23.47 26.83 -27.47
CA LEU A 995 22.24 27.62 -27.60
C LEU A 995 20.98 26.80 -27.25
N ARG A 996 20.92 25.53 -27.67
CA ARG A 996 19.82 24.62 -27.31
C ARG A 996 19.84 24.29 -25.82
N SER A 997 20.99 23.88 -25.28
CA SER A 997 21.12 23.52 -23.85
C SER A 997 20.77 24.70 -22.93
N LEU A 998 21.27 25.90 -23.22
CA LEU A 998 21.00 27.11 -22.44
C LEU A 998 19.52 27.49 -22.46
N ASN A 999 18.88 27.57 -23.64
CA ASN A 999 17.45 27.89 -23.72
C ASN A 999 16.61 26.82 -23.01
N HIS A 1000 16.85 25.53 -23.29
CA HIS A 1000 16.10 24.43 -22.67
C HIS A 1000 16.24 24.39 -21.13
N ALA A 1001 17.43 24.67 -20.59
CA ALA A 1001 17.62 24.75 -19.13
C ALA A 1001 16.91 25.97 -18.52
N VAL A 1002 16.97 27.14 -19.18
CA VAL A 1002 16.22 28.33 -18.77
C VAL A 1002 14.71 28.08 -18.82
N ASP A 1003 14.19 27.48 -19.89
CA ASP A 1003 12.77 27.19 -20.06
C ASP A 1003 12.26 26.18 -19.02
N GLN A 1004 13.05 25.16 -18.66
CA GLN A 1004 12.71 24.25 -17.55
C GLN A 1004 12.61 24.98 -16.21
N VAL A 1005 13.57 25.85 -15.88
CA VAL A 1005 13.58 26.63 -14.63
C VAL A 1005 12.45 27.67 -14.57
N LEU A 1006 12.00 28.17 -15.72
CA LEU A 1006 10.83 29.06 -15.84
C LEU A 1006 9.48 28.32 -15.88
N GLY A 1007 9.48 26.98 -15.77
CA GLY A 1007 8.25 26.16 -15.78
C GLY A 1007 7.66 25.87 -17.16
N GLY A 1008 8.37 26.19 -18.25
CA GLY A 1008 7.96 25.98 -19.64
C GLY A 1008 7.99 24.52 -20.12
N GLY A 1009 7.78 23.55 -19.23
CA GLY A 1009 7.96 22.10 -19.46
C GLY A 1009 6.93 21.40 -20.37
N GLY A 1010 6.18 22.14 -21.19
CA GLY A 1010 5.23 21.58 -22.15
C GLY A 1010 5.88 21.27 -23.50
N GLN A 1011 5.62 20.09 -24.06
CA GLN A 1011 6.03 19.76 -25.42
C GLN A 1011 5.31 20.67 -26.44
N GLY A 1012 5.98 21.70 -26.94
CA GLY A 1012 5.44 22.56 -28.02
C GLY A 1012 5.93 24.01 -28.06
N SER A 1013 6.63 24.51 -27.03
CA SER A 1013 7.24 25.84 -27.06
C SER A 1013 8.26 25.97 -28.20
N SER A 1014 8.05 26.94 -29.09
CA SER A 1014 8.88 27.11 -30.29
C SER A 1014 10.30 27.58 -29.92
N PRO A 1015 11.36 26.93 -30.44
CA PRO A 1015 12.73 27.24 -30.03
C PRO A 1015 13.17 28.61 -30.58
N GLY A 1016 13.46 29.56 -29.69
CA GLY A 1016 14.15 30.81 -30.04
C GLY A 1016 13.67 32.08 -29.34
N VAL A 1017 12.52 32.07 -28.65
CA VAL A 1017 11.99 33.25 -27.94
C VAL A 1017 11.77 32.95 -26.45
N THR A 1018 12.88 32.93 -25.69
CA THR A 1018 12.78 33.11 -24.24
C THR A 1018 12.09 34.44 -23.96
N ALA A 1019 11.07 34.45 -23.10
CA ALA A 1019 10.25 35.63 -22.89
C ALA A 1019 11.11 36.84 -22.47
N MET A 1020 11.11 37.91 -23.28
CA MET A 1020 11.90 39.11 -23.01
C MET A 1020 11.59 39.69 -21.62
N SER A 1021 10.33 39.57 -21.19
CA SER A 1021 9.88 39.90 -19.84
C SER A 1021 9.56 38.64 -19.01
N ARG A 1022 10.01 38.60 -17.75
CA ARG A 1022 9.71 37.52 -16.77
C ARG A 1022 9.75 38.05 -15.34
N THR A 1023 9.15 37.31 -14.40
CA THR A 1023 9.16 37.66 -12.97
C THR A 1023 10.13 36.76 -12.21
N THR A 1024 11.07 37.34 -11.46
CA THR A 1024 12.05 36.59 -10.65
C THR A 1024 12.62 37.47 -9.52
N SER A 1025 13.32 36.84 -8.57
CA SER A 1025 14.08 37.52 -7.51
C SER A 1025 15.59 37.46 -7.78
N TYR A 1026 16.30 38.52 -7.40
CA TYR A 1026 17.74 38.65 -7.50
C TYR A 1026 18.27 39.53 -6.37
N MET A 1027 19.53 39.33 -5.99
CA MET A 1027 20.26 40.21 -5.08
C MET A 1027 21.42 40.83 -5.87
N PHE A 1028 21.48 42.16 -5.87
CA PHE A 1028 22.52 42.92 -6.57
C PHE A 1028 23.82 42.92 -5.77
N THR A 1029 24.96 42.91 -6.46
CA THR A 1029 26.31 42.78 -5.86
C THR A 1029 27.33 43.76 -6.44
N MET A 1030 27.16 44.16 -7.71
CA MET A 1030 28.07 45.02 -8.46
C MET A 1030 27.46 46.39 -8.81
N ASP A 1031 26.12 46.52 -8.86
CA ASP A 1031 25.44 47.79 -9.16
C ASP A 1031 25.67 48.84 -8.05
N GLU A 1032 26.21 50.01 -8.39
CA GLU A 1032 26.59 51.05 -7.42
C GLU A 1032 25.40 51.63 -6.62
N ARG A 1033 24.18 51.61 -7.17
CA ARG A 1033 22.96 52.15 -6.55
C ARG A 1033 22.19 51.08 -5.79
N LEU A 1034 22.21 49.85 -6.29
CA LEU A 1034 21.42 48.73 -5.79
C LEU A 1034 22.25 47.72 -5.00
N LYS A 1035 23.53 47.98 -4.73
CA LYS A 1035 24.42 47.04 -4.04
C LYS A 1035 23.79 46.43 -2.77
N ASP A 1036 23.89 45.11 -2.69
CA ASP A 1036 23.37 44.25 -1.62
C ASP A 1036 21.82 44.32 -1.44
N ALA A 1037 21.09 45.01 -2.33
CA ALA A 1037 19.64 45.08 -2.34
C ALA A 1037 19.01 43.85 -3.01
N GLN A 1038 17.86 43.41 -2.47
CA GLN A 1038 17.06 42.32 -3.00
C GLN A 1038 15.86 42.87 -3.80
N TYR A 1039 15.78 42.53 -5.08
CA TYR A 1039 14.60 42.74 -5.90
C TYR A 1039 13.77 41.45 -6.03
N THR A 1040 12.46 41.59 -6.07
CA THR A 1040 11.51 40.53 -6.43
C THR A 1040 10.39 41.13 -7.27
N GLY A 1041 10.33 40.79 -8.56
CA GLY A 1041 9.34 41.38 -9.46
C GLY A 1041 9.63 41.11 -10.93
N SER A 1042 9.00 41.88 -11.81
CA SER A 1042 9.19 41.80 -13.25
C SER A 1042 10.54 42.38 -13.70
N TRP A 1043 11.07 41.79 -14.77
CA TRP A 1043 12.30 42.16 -15.47
C TRP A 1043 12.02 42.23 -16.97
N HIS A 1044 12.81 43.01 -17.70
CA HIS A 1044 12.84 43.03 -19.15
C HIS A 1044 14.29 43.01 -19.65
N ALA A 1045 14.67 41.96 -20.38
CA ALA A 1045 15.98 41.80 -21.03
C ALA A 1045 17.19 42.16 -20.13
N GLY A 1046 17.21 41.68 -18.89
CA GLY A 1046 18.26 41.96 -17.90
C GLY A 1046 17.99 43.13 -16.95
N ARG A 1047 17.06 44.06 -17.26
CA ARG A 1047 16.79 45.23 -16.41
C ARG A 1047 15.50 45.08 -15.60
N VAL A 1048 15.49 45.62 -14.38
CA VAL A 1048 14.29 45.74 -13.54
C VAL A 1048 13.25 46.62 -14.24
N HIS A 1049 12.04 46.09 -14.47
CA HIS A 1049 11.02 46.72 -15.31
C HIS A 1049 9.62 46.15 -15.02
N GLY A 1050 8.60 47.00 -14.94
CA GLY A 1050 7.25 46.60 -14.57
C GLY A 1050 7.06 46.54 -13.05
N ARG A 1051 6.12 45.73 -12.57
CA ARG A 1051 5.77 45.71 -11.14
C ARG A 1051 6.73 44.86 -10.31
N GLY A 1052 7.15 45.36 -9.16
CA GLY A 1052 8.05 44.62 -8.25
C GLY A 1052 8.18 45.23 -6.86
N THR A 1053 9.02 44.58 -6.05
CA THR A 1053 9.44 45.03 -4.71
C THR A 1053 10.96 45.06 -4.65
N MET A 1054 11.55 46.14 -4.16
CA MET A 1054 12.98 46.30 -3.88
C MET A 1054 13.17 46.48 -2.37
N LYS A 1055 14.17 45.81 -1.79
CA LYS A 1055 14.56 45.94 -0.38
C LYS A 1055 16.06 46.23 -0.30
N TRP A 1056 16.45 47.28 0.42
CA TRP A 1056 17.86 47.65 0.58
C TRP A 1056 18.43 47.19 1.93
N PRO A 1057 19.77 47.04 2.08
CA PRO A 1057 20.41 46.63 3.32
C PRO A 1057 20.16 47.57 4.50
N ASP A 1058 19.91 48.85 4.24
CA ASP A 1058 19.57 49.84 5.27
C ASP A 1058 18.13 49.72 5.77
N GLY A 1059 17.36 48.79 5.22
CA GLY A 1059 15.98 48.47 5.58
C GLY A 1059 14.91 49.21 4.77
N ARG A 1060 15.29 50.08 3.81
CA ARG A 1060 14.30 50.66 2.88
C ARG A 1060 13.59 49.57 2.10
N THR A 1061 12.31 49.78 1.81
CA THR A 1061 11.52 48.88 0.96
C THR A 1061 10.62 49.69 0.02
N TYR A 1062 10.79 49.53 -1.28
CA TYR A 1062 9.91 50.07 -2.31
C TYR A 1062 9.05 48.96 -2.92
N LYS A 1063 7.77 49.24 -3.17
CA LYS A 1063 6.81 48.32 -3.78
C LYS A 1063 5.94 49.08 -4.77
N GLY A 1064 6.13 48.87 -6.06
CA GLY A 1064 5.52 49.69 -7.09
C GLY A 1064 5.90 49.26 -8.50
N ASN A 1065 5.90 50.21 -9.43
CA ASN A 1065 6.33 50.02 -10.80
C ASN A 1065 7.76 50.53 -11.02
N PHE A 1066 8.46 49.91 -11.96
CA PHE A 1066 9.82 50.24 -12.34
C PHE A 1066 9.94 50.40 -13.85
N LYS A 1067 10.91 51.20 -14.29
CA LYS A 1067 11.25 51.40 -15.70
C LYS A 1067 12.77 51.54 -15.84
N ASN A 1068 13.36 50.62 -16.61
CA ASN A 1068 14.79 50.60 -16.96
C ASN A 1068 15.76 50.56 -15.76
N GLY A 1069 15.30 50.07 -14.59
CA GLY A 1069 16.05 50.03 -13.34
C GLY A 1069 15.59 51.03 -12.28
N LEU A 1070 14.84 52.08 -12.65
CA LEU A 1070 14.40 53.15 -11.76
C LEU A 1070 12.93 53.02 -11.36
N GLU A 1071 12.59 53.59 -10.21
CA GLU A 1071 11.23 53.67 -9.66
C GLU A 1071 10.39 54.66 -10.50
N ASP A 1072 9.28 54.20 -11.10
CA ASP A 1072 8.52 54.95 -12.12
C ASP A 1072 7.03 54.58 -12.12
N GLY A 1073 6.13 55.56 -12.09
CA GLY A 1073 4.70 55.35 -11.92
C GLY A 1073 4.27 55.28 -10.45
N TYR A 1074 3.23 54.51 -10.11
CA TYR A 1074 2.71 54.47 -8.73
C TYR A 1074 3.48 53.46 -7.85
N GLY A 1075 3.85 53.87 -6.64
CA GLY A 1075 4.59 53.04 -5.71
C GLY A 1075 4.52 53.50 -4.25
N GLU A 1076 4.66 52.53 -3.35
CA GLU A 1076 4.76 52.68 -1.89
C GLU A 1076 6.22 52.48 -1.48
N CYS A 1077 6.76 53.36 -0.63
CA CYS A 1077 8.14 53.30 -0.15
C CYS A 1077 8.19 53.51 1.36
N LEU A 1078 8.81 52.58 2.06
CA LEU A 1078 9.05 52.60 3.50
C LEU A 1078 10.54 52.86 3.74
N ILE A 1079 10.85 53.86 4.55
CA ILE A 1079 12.21 54.31 4.86
C ILE A 1079 12.40 54.23 6.39
N PRO A 1080 13.24 53.33 6.92
CA PRO A 1080 13.44 53.20 8.35
C PRO A 1080 14.20 54.39 8.92
N ASN A 1081 13.71 54.91 10.05
CA ASN A 1081 14.28 56.07 10.72
C ASN A 1081 15.11 55.63 11.92
N LYS A 1082 16.42 55.94 11.94
CA LYS A 1082 17.33 55.49 13.02
C LYS A 1082 17.10 56.18 14.37
N GLY A 1083 16.32 57.26 14.41
CA GLY A 1083 16.05 58.03 15.64
C GLY A 1083 14.69 57.78 16.28
N GLN A 1084 13.79 57.01 15.65
CA GLN A 1084 12.41 56.84 16.12
C GLN A 1084 11.88 55.43 15.82
N ASP A 1085 11.01 54.92 16.70
CA ASP A 1085 10.39 53.59 16.64
C ASP A 1085 9.35 53.41 15.51
N LYS A 1086 9.40 54.26 14.48
CA LYS A 1086 8.51 54.23 13.31
C LYS A 1086 9.28 54.63 12.04
N PRO A 1087 9.06 53.94 10.91
CA PRO A 1087 9.59 54.36 9.62
C PRO A 1087 8.80 55.55 9.05
N ASP A 1088 9.47 56.31 8.20
CA ASP A 1088 8.83 57.19 7.23
C ASP A 1088 8.20 56.35 6.11
N THR A 1089 7.02 56.74 5.60
CA THR A 1089 6.27 55.96 4.59
C THR A 1089 5.64 56.88 3.54
N TYR A 1090 6.12 56.80 2.30
CA TYR A 1090 5.53 57.44 1.13
C TYR A 1090 4.61 56.49 0.34
N GLN A 1091 3.53 57.01 -0.22
CA GLN A 1091 2.66 56.30 -1.16
C GLN A 1091 2.16 57.28 -2.23
N GLY A 1092 2.52 57.07 -3.49
CA GLY A 1092 2.14 58.00 -4.57
C GLY A 1092 2.89 57.78 -5.88
N GLN A 1093 3.03 58.85 -6.66
CA GLN A 1093 3.69 58.83 -7.96
C GLN A 1093 5.21 59.03 -7.87
N TRP A 1094 5.92 58.36 -8.78
CA TRP A 1094 7.36 58.36 -8.97
C TRP A 1094 7.69 58.61 -10.43
N ARG A 1095 8.85 59.22 -10.69
CA ARG A 1095 9.45 59.35 -12.01
C ARG A 1095 10.97 59.29 -11.87
N GLU A 1096 11.61 58.45 -12.68
CA GLU A 1096 13.08 58.37 -12.78
C GLU A 1096 13.79 58.25 -11.41
N GLY A 1097 13.21 57.47 -10.48
CA GLY A 1097 13.77 57.23 -9.15
C GLY A 1097 13.47 58.31 -8.10
N LYS A 1098 12.73 59.37 -8.47
CA LYS A 1098 12.31 60.46 -7.56
C LYS A 1098 10.81 60.41 -7.27
N ILE A 1099 10.42 60.87 -6.09
CA ILE A 1099 9.02 61.19 -5.75
C ILE A 1099 8.57 62.39 -6.60
N HIS A 1100 7.52 62.23 -7.40
CA HIS A 1100 7.09 63.22 -8.39
C HIS A 1100 5.60 63.05 -8.72
N GLY A 1101 4.82 64.13 -8.71
CA GLY A 1101 3.36 64.09 -8.88
C GLY A 1101 2.62 63.99 -7.55
N PHE A 1102 1.38 63.48 -7.57
CA PHE A 1102 0.55 63.43 -6.35
C PHE A 1102 0.91 62.23 -5.46
N GLY A 1103 0.95 62.45 -4.14
CA GLY A 1103 1.15 61.37 -3.16
C GLY A 1103 1.01 61.79 -1.71
N LYS A 1104 1.19 60.81 -0.82
CA LYS A 1104 1.02 60.92 0.62
C LYS A 1104 2.30 60.47 1.33
N TYR A 1105 2.90 61.35 2.12
CA TYR A 1105 4.11 61.08 2.90
C TYR A 1105 3.77 61.12 4.39
N LYS A 1106 3.96 60.00 5.09
CA LYS A 1106 3.83 59.90 6.55
C LYS A 1106 5.24 59.93 7.13
N TYR A 1107 5.55 60.92 7.95
CA TYR A 1107 6.85 61.04 8.61
C TYR A 1107 6.86 60.23 9.92
N ALA A 1108 8.03 59.75 10.32
CA ALA A 1108 8.25 59.01 11.58
C ALA A 1108 7.74 59.77 12.82
N SER A 1109 7.89 61.10 12.78
CA SER A 1109 7.38 62.08 13.77
C SER A 1109 5.88 62.01 14.01
N GLY A 1110 5.12 61.42 13.08
CA GLY A 1110 3.66 61.37 13.08
C GLY A 1110 3.01 62.45 12.23
N GLU A 1111 3.79 63.32 11.57
CA GLU A 1111 3.25 64.24 10.57
C GLU A 1111 2.86 63.49 9.29
N VAL A 1112 1.87 64.01 8.55
CA VAL A 1112 1.42 63.45 7.27
C VAL A 1112 1.20 64.58 6.28
N TYR A 1113 1.94 64.56 5.17
CA TYR A 1113 1.68 65.38 3.99
C TYR A 1113 0.88 64.60 2.95
N GLU A 1114 -0.04 65.28 2.26
CA GLU A 1114 -0.85 64.73 1.17
C GLU A 1114 -1.08 65.83 0.11
N GLY A 1115 -0.47 65.68 -1.06
CA GLY A 1115 -0.38 66.75 -2.05
C GLY A 1115 0.56 66.41 -3.20
N CYS A 1116 0.89 67.43 -3.99
CA CYS A 1116 1.85 67.29 -5.08
C CYS A 1116 3.33 67.40 -4.62
N PHE A 1117 4.20 66.78 -5.40
CA PHE A 1117 5.65 66.78 -5.24
C PHE A 1117 6.36 67.02 -6.58
N CYS A 1118 7.53 67.64 -6.54
CA CYS A 1118 8.46 67.71 -7.65
C CYS A 1118 9.86 67.35 -7.15
N ASP A 1119 10.50 66.38 -7.80
CA ASP A 1119 11.89 65.94 -7.52
C ASP A 1119 12.23 65.68 -6.04
N GLY A 1120 11.28 65.07 -5.32
CA GLY A 1120 11.41 64.76 -3.89
C GLY A 1120 10.85 65.81 -2.93
N GLN A 1121 10.61 67.04 -3.40
CA GLN A 1121 10.19 68.18 -2.57
C GLN A 1121 8.69 68.46 -2.69
N ARG A 1122 8.05 68.94 -1.63
CA ARG A 1122 6.63 69.36 -1.66
C ARG A 1122 6.46 70.56 -2.58
N HIS A 1123 5.51 70.47 -3.52
CA HIS A 1123 5.32 71.47 -4.58
C HIS A 1123 3.86 71.51 -5.06
N GLY A 1124 3.32 72.70 -5.34
CA GLY A 1124 1.92 72.88 -5.68
C GLY A 1124 0.99 72.75 -4.46
N TYR A 1125 -0.29 72.46 -4.68
CA TYR A 1125 -1.26 72.38 -3.59
C TYR A 1125 -1.09 71.10 -2.75
N GLY A 1126 -1.16 71.23 -1.42
CA GLY A 1126 -0.98 70.11 -0.50
C GLY A 1126 -1.36 70.41 0.96
N MET A 1127 -1.79 69.37 1.66
CA MET A 1127 -2.14 69.38 3.08
C MET A 1127 -1.00 68.77 3.91
N GLN A 1128 -0.62 69.39 5.03
CA GLN A 1128 0.24 68.80 6.06
C GLN A 1128 -0.52 68.78 7.39
N SER A 1129 -0.80 67.60 7.94
CA SER A 1129 -1.29 67.44 9.31
C SER A 1129 -0.14 67.02 10.23
N SER A 1130 -0.01 67.68 11.38
CA SER A 1130 1.02 67.42 12.39
C SER A 1130 0.39 67.06 13.73
N GLY A 1131 1.05 66.20 14.51
CA GLY A 1131 0.63 65.81 15.85
C GLY A 1131 -0.23 64.54 15.95
N LYS A 1132 -0.39 64.03 17.19
CA LYS A 1132 -1.24 62.88 17.53
C LYS A 1132 -2.46 63.38 18.31
N LEU A 1133 -3.63 62.78 18.05
CA LEU A 1133 -4.95 63.14 18.62
C LEU A 1133 -5.08 63.07 20.18
N ALA A 1134 -3.98 62.82 20.89
CA ALA A 1134 -3.92 62.66 22.35
C ALA A 1134 -2.78 63.48 22.99
N ARG A 1135 -2.19 64.46 22.30
CA ARG A 1135 -1.15 65.35 22.86
C ARG A 1135 -1.17 66.76 22.27
N THR A 1136 -0.58 67.70 23.01
CA THR A 1136 -0.77 69.15 22.98
C THR A 1136 -0.09 69.91 21.81
N SER A 1137 -0.11 69.36 20.60
CA SER A 1137 0.40 70.06 19.41
C SER A 1137 -0.15 69.46 18.11
N SER A 1138 -1.47 69.51 17.91
CA SER A 1138 -2.12 69.01 16.68
C SER A 1138 -2.57 70.16 15.78
N SER A 1139 -2.09 70.20 14.53
CA SER A 1139 -2.42 71.25 13.58
C SER A 1139 -2.50 70.73 12.13
N VAL A 1140 -3.20 71.44 11.26
CA VAL A 1140 -3.37 71.09 9.84
C VAL A 1140 -3.18 72.33 8.96
N PHE A 1141 -2.16 72.30 8.11
CA PHE A 1141 -1.99 73.25 7.01
C PHE A 1141 -2.61 72.71 5.73
N ILE A 1142 -3.31 73.55 4.96
CA ILE A 1142 -3.77 73.28 3.60
C ILE A 1142 -3.47 74.52 2.76
N GLY A 1143 -2.63 74.39 1.74
CA GLY A 1143 -2.22 75.52 0.91
C GLY A 1143 -1.27 75.15 -0.20
N ASN A 1144 -0.69 76.15 -0.85
CA ASN A 1144 0.31 75.95 -1.89
C ASN A 1144 1.74 75.87 -1.32
N TRP A 1145 2.58 75.07 -1.98
CA TRP A 1145 3.95 74.74 -1.58
C TRP A 1145 4.93 74.94 -2.73
N VAL A 1146 6.15 75.37 -2.40
CA VAL A 1146 7.25 75.56 -3.35
C VAL A 1146 8.55 75.17 -2.66
N HIS A 1147 9.28 74.17 -3.17
CA HIS A 1147 10.56 73.69 -2.64
C HIS A 1147 10.53 73.48 -1.11
N ASP A 1148 9.55 72.70 -0.65
CA ASP A 1148 9.27 72.41 0.76
C ASP A 1148 8.89 73.60 1.68
N LYS A 1149 8.69 74.81 1.13
CA LYS A 1149 8.15 75.98 1.83
C LYS A 1149 6.65 76.16 1.57
N LYS A 1150 5.95 76.77 2.52
CA LYS A 1150 4.55 77.21 2.37
C LYS A 1150 4.55 78.55 1.64
N GLU A 1151 4.02 78.63 0.43
CA GLU A 1151 4.11 79.84 -0.41
C GLU A 1151 2.79 80.10 -1.15
N GLY A 1152 2.30 81.34 -1.10
CA GLY A 1152 0.99 81.72 -1.66
C GLY A 1152 -0.15 81.52 -0.67
N TYR A 1153 -1.38 81.38 -1.16
CA TYR A 1153 -2.55 81.29 -0.28
C TYR A 1153 -2.62 79.96 0.48
N GLY A 1154 -2.86 80.01 1.78
CA GLY A 1154 -2.94 78.84 2.64
C GLY A 1154 -3.65 79.07 3.97
N VAL A 1155 -4.13 77.97 4.56
CA VAL A 1155 -4.90 77.89 5.80
C VAL A 1155 -4.15 77.01 6.79
N ASN A 1156 -3.91 77.48 8.01
CA ASN A 1156 -3.30 76.71 9.09
C ASN A 1156 -4.24 76.66 10.30
N ASP A 1157 -4.75 75.47 10.61
CA ASP A 1157 -5.71 75.20 11.69
C ASP A 1157 -4.97 74.59 12.88
N ASP A 1158 -4.77 75.33 13.98
CA ASP A 1158 -4.22 74.82 15.24
C ASP A 1158 -5.37 74.30 16.11
N ILE A 1159 -5.66 73.01 15.97
CA ILE A 1159 -6.72 72.29 16.68
C ILE A 1159 -6.49 72.34 18.20
N THR A 1160 -5.24 72.48 18.66
CA THR A 1160 -4.89 72.56 20.08
C THR A 1160 -5.10 73.94 20.71
N ARG A 1161 -5.17 75.00 19.89
CA ARG A 1161 -5.49 76.37 20.34
C ARG A 1161 -6.89 76.83 19.93
N GLY A 1162 -7.52 76.15 18.98
CA GLY A 1162 -8.74 76.59 18.31
C GLY A 1162 -8.50 77.76 17.33
N GLU A 1163 -7.25 77.97 16.92
CA GLU A 1163 -6.82 79.15 16.15
C GLU A 1163 -6.64 78.80 14.67
N LYS A 1164 -7.34 79.53 13.80
CA LYS A 1164 -7.33 79.29 12.35
C LYS A 1164 -6.74 80.48 11.60
N TYR A 1165 -5.51 80.33 11.11
CA TYR A 1165 -4.80 81.33 10.33
C TYR A 1165 -5.11 81.16 8.85
N MET A 1166 -5.52 82.22 8.16
CA MET A 1166 -5.85 82.21 6.72
C MET A 1166 -5.20 83.42 6.05
N GLY A 1167 -4.39 83.21 5.01
CA GLY A 1167 -3.68 84.31 4.35
C GLY A 1167 -2.65 83.86 3.31
N MET A 1168 -1.78 84.81 2.94
CA MET A 1168 -0.63 84.58 2.06
C MET A 1168 0.60 84.20 2.91
N TRP A 1169 1.31 83.15 2.48
CA TRP A 1169 2.53 82.63 3.09
C TRP A 1169 3.73 82.91 2.17
N GLN A 1170 4.91 83.11 2.77
CA GLN A 1170 6.19 83.46 2.14
C GLN A 1170 7.34 82.77 2.89
#